data_AF-A0A965NAF8-F1
#
_entry.id   AF-A0A965NAF8-F1
#
_cell.length_a   1.000
_cell.length_b   1.000
_cell.length_c   1.000
_cell.angle_alpha   90.00
_cell.angle_beta   90.00
_cell.angle_gamma   90.00
#
_symmetry.space_group_name_H-M   'P 1'
#
loop_
_entity.id
_entity.type
_entity.pdbx_description
1 polymer ?
#
loop_
_entity_poly.entity_id
_entity_poly.type
_entity_poly.pdbx_seq_one_letter_code
_entity_poly.pdbx_strand_id
1 'polypeptide(L)'
;MRSLLLFILFCNLLHLSAQVKINEYSCSNVSGPTDAYGQREDWIELYNTTATTIDLTGWYLSDKASNLTKWLIPSGSINANGFKMAYCSKRNTVNGTQYHPNFSLSQTEGDWIILSNSIGTVVDSFKIVHMTKSDHSVGRSSNGAVDFKLFTTPTPNANNSGGVSFYTPNPVFNLLPGFYASPQTITITCSDPTAVIRYTLDGTDPLTTSTLYTAPVAIPTTIVLRAAAFSTNLQSFTTTSSYFINVSHTIPVVSICSQGVFSLIANGSQNPATRIGAFELFEDNGVFIDKGEGEFNKHGNDSWAYDQRGFDFIMRDELGYNSDIEHQIFPEKTRDNFQRLILKPAANDNYPQATSGSAHIRDAFVHTLSIRADLKLDERTWRPAILYINGQYWGVYEIREKIDDHDYTDYYYDQGKYNLEYLKTWGGTWEEYGAPNALTNWNSLRNYIATNNMGVPANFAYVDNLLNWESLCDYFMFNSYTVTMDWLNWNTAWWHGTDPLGDKKKWRYTLWDMDATFGHYINYTGVPDITANADPCNVENLPNPGGQGHTDILEKLIAENPIVEQYYITRYADLLNTKLSCAYVIPLLDSMINEIAPEMPGQIARWGGNITTWQNNVQGLRDYINQRCTALTAGLIDCYSLTGPFNVTFNVSPAAAGLIKVNSVWAPSYPWSTNYFGGIQTNLIAQANPGFLFDHWEYTTGPMSLPITSDTNSLNINGIENITAFFIVDNPDLDADGCTNTDEITAGTNPNNPDSDGDGENDCAEIGTDPSNPLDADGDGIIDALESSTTDSDGDGVNNEADPANTDPCIPNITAPNCDSDGDGLTYSQETANGTSPTNPDTDGDGLSDGNEVANNTDPLDPCDPDDSSIDCQIDTDGDGLPDSQEAILCSDYQVFDTDGDGLSDGTEISQGSDPCDACNPDDSSPDCSIGIHIPTAFSPNGIGNSANNVYQIIVGKDILSINFNIFDRWGATIFESEDKKFQWNGKYKGLDCNMGIYPYFIDVNYIDGKNIILNGNITLIR
;
A
#
# COMPACT_ATOMS: atom_id res chain seq x y z
N MET A 1 35.79 -21.31 -69.28
CA MET A 1 37.04 -20.56 -68.97
C MET A 1 36.67 -19.09 -68.97
N ARG A 2 36.87 -18.39 -67.83
CA ARG A 2 36.48 -17.00 -67.51
C ARG A 2 34.97 -16.72 -67.39
N SER A 3 34.43 -16.94 -66.19
CA SER A 3 33.34 -16.12 -65.56
C SER A 3 32.99 -16.64 -64.15
N LEU A 4 33.99 -17.13 -63.41
CA LEU A 4 33.85 -17.62 -62.03
C LEU A 4 34.80 -16.82 -61.13
N LEU A 5 34.53 -15.52 -60.94
CA LEU A 5 35.37 -14.69 -60.05
C LEU A 5 34.75 -13.38 -59.55
N LEU A 6 33.43 -13.18 -59.63
CA LEU A 6 32.84 -11.89 -59.19
C LEU A 6 31.52 -11.99 -58.42
N PHE A 7 31.31 -13.06 -57.64
CA PHE A 7 30.13 -13.18 -56.76
C PHE A 7 30.45 -13.86 -55.41
N ILE A 8 31.66 -13.64 -54.89
CA ILE A 8 32.06 -13.96 -53.52
C ILE A 8 32.87 -12.78 -52.98
N LEU A 9 32.20 -11.66 -52.72
CA LEU A 9 32.73 -10.58 -51.88
C LEU A 9 31.52 -9.78 -51.37
N PHE A 10 31.47 -9.54 -50.06
CA PHE A 10 30.39 -8.86 -49.31
C PHE A 10 29.19 -9.70 -48.86
N CYS A 11 29.48 -10.68 -48.00
CA CYS A 11 28.66 -10.93 -46.82
C CYS A 11 29.58 -11.38 -45.67
N ASN A 12 30.53 -10.51 -45.31
CA ASN A 12 31.10 -10.58 -43.96
C ASN A 12 30.05 -9.97 -43.04
N LEU A 13 29.25 -10.82 -42.40
CA LEU A 13 28.63 -10.48 -41.12
C LEU A 13 29.79 -10.14 -40.18
N LEU A 14 30.08 -8.84 -40.03
CA LEU A 14 30.90 -8.36 -38.93
C LEU A 14 30.14 -8.73 -37.67
N HIS A 15 30.55 -9.81 -37.00
CA HIS A 15 30.26 -9.97 -35.59
C HIS A 15 30.85 -8.75 -34.87
N LEU A 16 29.99 -7.79 -34.55
CA LEU A 16 30.32 -6.74 -33.60
C LEU A 16 30.51 -7.41 -32.23
N SER A 17 31.73 -7.85 -31.96
CA SER A 17 32.12 -8.25 -30.60
C SER A 17 31.99 -7.03 -29.70
N ALA A 18 31.30 -7.17 -28.57
CA ALA A 18 31.14 -6.07 -27.62
C ALA A 18 32.52 -5.58 -27.15
N GLN A 19 32.72 -4.26 -27.14
CA GLN A 19 34.02 -3.64 -26.88
C GLN A 19 34.46 -3.82 -25.41
N VAL A 20 33.49 -3.80 -24.49
CA VAL A 20 33.68 -4.15 -23.07
C VAL A 20 32.87 -5.40 -22.78
N LYS A 21 33.47 -6.32 -22.02
CA LYS A 21 32.88 -7.60 -21.63
C LYS A 21 32.85 -7.73 -20.12
N ILE A 22 31.81 -8.35 -19.58
CA ILE A 22 31.83 -8.87 -18.22
C ILE A 22 32.72 -10.11 -18.26
N ASN A 23 33.86 -10.06 -17.55
CA ASN A 23 34.97 -10.98 -17.73
C ASN A 23 35.02 -12.08 -16.67
N GLU A 24 34.76 -11.72 -15.43
CA GLU A 24 34.74 -12.61 -14.27
C GLU A 24 33.83 -11.99 -13.20
N TYR A 25 33.23 -12.83 -12.36
CA TYR A 25 32.48 -12.38 -11.19
C TYR A 25 32.61 -13.39 -10.05
N SER A 26 32.40 -12.94 -8.82
CA SER A 26 32.28 -13.82 -7.66
C SER A 26 31.19 -13.29 -6.73
N CYS A 27 30.28 -14.20 -6.36
CA CYS A 27 29.29 -14.04 -5.30
C CYS A 27 29.73 -14.82 -4.03
N SER A 28 30.98 -15.27 -3.99
CA SER A 28 31.51 -16.18 -2.97
C SER A 28 32.81 -15.66 -2.38
N ASN A 29 32.98 -14.34 -2.27
CA ASN A 29 34.23 -13.70 -1.85
C ASN A 29 34.41 -13.71 -0.32
N VAL A 30 34.91 -14.81 0.23
CA VAL A 30 35.08 -14.98 1.69
C VAL A 30 36.47 -14.58 2.16
N SER A 31 37.51 -14.82 1.37
CA SER A 31 38.91 -14.52 1.67
C SER A 31 39.67 -13.81 0.54
N GLY A 32 39.00 -13.52 -0.58
CA GLY A 32 39.55 -12.87 -1.78
C GLY A 32 39.82 -11.35 -1.67
N PRO A 33 39.54 -10.53 -2.70
CA PRO A 33 39.85 -9.10 -2.68
C PRO A 33 38.97 -8.33 -1.69
N THR A 34 39.56 -7.34 -1.01
CA THR A 34 38.83 -6.37 -0.19
C THR A 34 38.56 -5.08 -0.97
N ASP A 35 37.44 -4.44 -0.68
CA ASP A 35 37.11 -3.12 -1.20
C ASP A 35 37.85 -1.99 -0.44
N ALA A 36 37.58 -0.73 -0.82
CA ALA A 36 38.18 0.46 -0.19
C ALA A 36 37.71 0.70 1.26
N TYR A 37 36.68 -0.02 1.72
CA TYR A 37 36.16 0.01 3.07
C TYR A 37 36.64 -1.19 3.91
N GLY A 38 37.55 -2.00 3.36
CA GLY A 38 38.08 -3.20 4.00
C GLY A 38 37.07 -4.36 4.08
N GLN A 39 35.95 -4.27 3.36
CA GLN A 39 34.92 -5.30 3.30
C GLN A 39 35.18 -6.26 2.15
N ARG A 40 34.61 -7.46 2.26
CA ARG A 40 34.67 -8.50 1.23
C ARG A 40 33.29 -8.59 0.59
N GLU A 41 33.15 -7.85 -0.49
CA GLU A 41 31.89 -7.73 -1.22
C GLU A 41 31.90 -8.70 -2.41
N ASP A 42 30.71 -9.04 -2.92
CA ASP A 42 30.59 -9.62 -4.26
C ASP A 42 31.22 -8.68 -5.28
N TRP A 43 31.68 -9.22 -6.40
CA TRP A 43 32.31 -8.38 -7.39
C TRP A 43 32.10 -8.85 -8.83
N ILE A 44 32.15 -7.86 -9.72
CA ILE A 44 32.10 -7.99 -11.17
C ILE A 44 33.38 -7.38 -11.73
N GLU A 45 34.05 -8.11 -12.61
CA GLU A 45 35.16 -7.60 -13.39
C GLU A 45 34.73 -7.31 -14.82
N LEU A 46 35.02 -6.10 -15.29
CA LEU A 46 34.86 -5.68 -16.67
C LEU A 46 36.21 -5.69 -17.39
N TYR A 47 36.24 -6.16 -18.64
CA TYR A 47 37.42 -6.20 -19.49
C TYR A 47 37.20 -5.43 -20.79
N ASN A 48 38.15 -4.57 -21.14
CA ASN A 48 38.19 -3.87 -22.41
C ASN A 48 38.93 -4.71 -23.47
N THR A 49 38.21 -5.21 -24.47
CA THR A 49 38.77 -6.06 -25.55
C THR A 49 39.51 -5.26 -26.63
N THR A 50 39.48 -3.93 -26.57
CA THR A 50 40.02 -3.05 -27.61
C THR A 50 41.44 -2.57 -27.29
N ALA A 51 42.15 -2.14 -28.32
CA ALA A 51 43.49 -1.55 -28.21
C ALA A 51 43.49 -0.06 -27.78
N THR A 52 42.33 0.49 -27.41
CA THR A 52 42.16 1.89 -26.99
C THR A 52 41.42 1.95 -25.66
N THR A 53 41.63 3.01 -24.88
CA THR A 53 40.84 3.24 -23.65
C THR A 53 39.37 3.47 -23.98
N ILE A 54 38.46 2.89 -23.20
CA ILE A 54 37.01 3.08 -23.30
C ILE A 54 36.53 3.86 -22.07
N ASP A 55 35.80 4.94 -22.32
CA ASP A 55 35.10 5.71 -21.28
C ASP A 55 33.75 5.05 -20.96
N LEU A 56 33.53 4.74 -19.69
CA LEU A 56 32.31 4.17 -19.15
C LEU A 56 31.40 5.23 -18.51
N THR A 57 31.80 6.50 -18.52
CA THR A 57 30.98 7.59 -18.00
C THR A 57 29.61 7.58 -18.67
N GLY A 58 28.55 7.50 -17.88
CA GLY A 58 27.18 7.43 -18.38
C GLY A 58 26.66 6.03 -18.65
N TRP A 59 27.48 4.98 -18.60
CA TRP A 59 27.05 3.59 -18.77
C TRP A 59 26.33 3.09 -17.51
N TYR A 60 25.76 1.88 -17.58
CA TYR A 60 24.99 1.31 -16.48
C TYR A 60 25.39 -0.12 -16.15
N LEU A 61 25.36 -0.46 -14.86
CA LEU A 61 25.34 -1.84 -14.35
C LEU A 61 23.98 -2.15 -13.76
N SER A 62 23.55 -3.41 -13.92
CA SER A 62 22.31 -3.91 -13.32
C SER A 62 22.37 -5.40 -12.99
N ASP A 63 21.68 -5.76 -11.91
CA ASP A 63 21.37 -7.12 -11.47
C ASP A 63 19.98 -7.60 -11.92
N LYS A 64 19.18 -6.74 -12.59
CA LYS A 64 17.79 -7.02 -12.96
C LYS A 64 17.52 -6.75 -14.43
N ALA A 65 17.04 -7.78 -15.13
CA ALA A 65 16.61 -7.65 -16.53
C ALA A 65 15.46 -6.67 -16.75
N SER A 66 14.64 -6.40 -15.72
CA SER A 66 13.57 -5.40 -15.77
C SER A 66 14.04 -3.95 -15.63
N ASN A 67 15.31 -3.73 -15.22
CA ASN A 67 15.87 -2.39 -15.05
C ASN A 67 17.31 -2.34 -15.59
N LEU A 68 17.45 -2.13 -16.89
CA LEU A 68 18.75 -2.10 -17.58
C LEU A 68 19.65 -0.91 -17.19
N THR A 69 19.08 0.09 -16.51
CA THR A 69 19.72 1.36 -16.14
C THR A 69 19.80 1.54 -14.61
N LYS A 70 19.83 0.44 -13.85
CA LYS A 70 19.70 0.44 -12.38
C LYS A 70 20.76 1.28 -11.67
N TRP A 71 22.03 1.12 -12.02
CA TRP A 71 23.12 1.90 -11.45
C TRP A 71 23.92 2.60 -12.55
N LEU A 72 23.83 3.93 -12.59
CA LEU A 72 24.63 4.78 -13.46
C LEU A 72 26.09 4.76 -13.00
N ILE A 73 27.02 4.51 -13.92
CA ILE A 73 28.45 4.72 -13.71
C ILE A 73 28.72 6.23 -13.85
N PRO A 74 28.95 6.97 -12.75
CA PRO A 74 29.01 8.43 -12.80
C PRO A 74 30.29 8.93 -13.46
N SER A 75 31.38 8.16 -13.39
CA SER A 75 32.63 8.43 -14.11
C SER A 75 33.55 7.21 -14.13
N GLY A 76 34.41 7.14 -15.16
CA GLY A 76 35.58 6.26 -15.18
C GLY A 76 35.79 5.57 -16.52
N SER A 77 36.98 5.03 -16.71
CA SER A 77 37.39 4.41 -17.97
C SER A 77 38.15 3.11 -17.74
N ILE A 78 38.20 2.24 -18.75
CA ILE A 78 39.05 1.05 -18.79
C ILE A 78 40.12 1.24 -19.85
N ASN A 79 41.40 1.14 -19.46
CA ASN A 79 42.52 1.20 -20.40
C ASN A 79 42.43 0.10 -21.47
N ALA A 80 43.13 0.29 -22.59
CA ALA A 80 43.27 -0.73 -23.62
C ALA A 80 43.73 -2.08 -23.03
N ASN A 81 42.99 -3.16 -23.29
CA ASN A 81 43.23 -4.49 -22.68
C ASN A 81 43.28 -4.49 -21.14
N GLY A 82 42.66 -3.50 -20.49
CA GLY A 82 42.62 -3.36 -19.04
C GLY A 82 41.37 -3.94 -18.40
N PHE A 83 41.37 -3.93 -17.07
CA PHE A 83 40.31 -4.44 -16.22
C PHE A 83 39.72 -3.33 -15.33
N LYS A 84 38.51 -3.56 -14.84
CA LYS A 84 37.85 -2.67 -13.89
C LYS A 84 36.92 -3.47 -12.97
N MET A 85 37.10 -3.29 -11.67
CA MET A 85 36.29 -3.97 -10.64
C MET A 85 35.10 -3.12 -10.21
N ALA A 86 33.95 -3.76 -10.08
CA ALA A 86 32.80 -3.27 -9.34
C ALA A 86 32.54 -4.19 -8.14
N TYR A 87 32.59 -3.63 -6.94
CA TYR A 87 32.28 -4.30 -5.68
C TYR A 87 30.81 -4.05 -5.34
N CYS A 88 29.96 -5.06 -5.45
CA CYS A 88 28.51 -4.95 -5.34
C CYS A 88 28.07 -4.80 -3.89
N SER A 89 28.31 -3.61 -3.34
CA SER A 89 28.26 -3.36 -1.90
C SER A 89 27.01 -2.60 -1.43
N LYS A 90 26.01 -2.39 -2.30
CA LYS A 90 24.84 -1.53 -2.06
C LYS A 90 25.12 -0.06 -1.68
N ARG A 91 26.38 0.42 -1.74
CA ARG A 91 26.76 1.77 -1.26
C ARG A 91 26.42 2.90 -2.23
N ASN A 92 26.05 2.58 -3.47
CA ASN A 92 25.66 3.55 -4.49
C ASN A 92 26.67 4.69 -4.70
N THR A 93 27.95 4.36 -4.88
CA THR A 93 29.02 5.36 -4.95
C THR A 93 30.20 4.92 -5.81
N VAL A 94 31.13 5.82 -6.06
CA VAL A 94 32.44 5.53 -6.65
C VAL A 94 33.51 6.02 -5.69
N ASN A 95 34.37 5.11 -5.23
CA ASN A 95 35.47 5.42 -4.33
C ASN A 95 36.80 5.27 -5.09
N GLY A 96 37.39 6.40 -5.49
CA GLY A 96 38.61 6.41 -6.28
C GLY A 96 38.44 5.68 -7.62
N THR A 97 39.03 4.48 -7.73
CA THR A 97 38.92 3.64 -8.94
C THR A 97 37.94 2.48 -8.80
N GLN A 98 37.30 2.30 -7.65
CA GLN A 98 36.38 1.20 -7.37
C GLN A 98 34.93 1.63 -7.58
N TYR A 99 34.16 0.80 -8.26
CA TYR A 99 32.72 0.99 -8.41
C TYR A 99 31.97 0.28 -7.29
N HIS A 100 30.99 0.95 -6.70
CA HIS A 100 30.14 0.41 -5.64
C HIS A 100 28.66 0.61 -6.01
N PRO A 101 28.06 -0.27 -6.82
CA PRO A 101 26.65 -0.13 -7.20
C PRO A 101 25.70 -0.15 -6.00
N ASN A 102 24.45 0.24 -6.25
CA ASN A 102 23.36 0.23 -5.27
C ASN A 102 22.71 -1.15 -5.10
N PHE A 103 23.43 -2.22 -5.45
CA PHE A 103 22.98 -3.61 -5.33
C PHE A 103 24.13 -4.53 -4.91
N SER A 104 23.78 -5.74 -4.46
CA SER A 104 24.66 -6.91 -4.25
C SER A 104 24.27 -8.01 -5.25
N LEU A 105 24.98 -9.15 -5.27
CA LEU A 105 24.63 -10.27 -6.15
C LEU A 105 24.20 -11.47 -5.32
N SER A 106 23.13 -12.15 -5.74
CA SER A 106 22.72 -13.45 -5.20
C SER A 106 22.91 -14.52 -6.27
N GLN A 107 23.82 -15.47 -6.02
CA GLN A 107 24.02 -16.58 -6.96
C GLN A 107 22.85 -17.56 -6.90
N THR A 108 22.30 -17.80 -5.70
CA THR A 108 21.26 -18.81 -5.48
C THR A 108 19.87 -18.36 -5.95
N GLU A 109 19.60 -17.06 -5.98
CA GLU A 109 18.40 -16.49 -6.63
C GLU A 109 18.54 -16.35 -8.15
N GLY A 110 19.78 -16.47 -8.66
CA GLY A 110 20.07 -16.40 -10.09
C GLY A 110 19.96 -14.97 -10.65
N ASP A 111 20.59 -14.01 -9.98
CA ASP A 111 20.66 -12.63 -10.43
C ASP A 111 21.23 -12.49 -11.85
N TRP A 112 20.90 -11.37 -12.49
CA TRP A 112 21.54 -11.00 -13.74
C TRP A 112 22.85 -10.26 -13.47
N ILE A 113 23.74 -10.24 -14.45
CA ILE A 113 24.81 -9.25 -14.52
C ILE A 113 24.72 -8.62 -15.91
N ILE A 114 24.36 -7.35 -15.95
CA ILE A 114 24.07 -6.63 -17.19
C ILE A 114 24.91 -5.35 -17.23
N LEU A 115 25.62 -5.17 -18.35
CA LEU A 115 26.31 -3.94 -18.70
C LEU A 115 25.60 -3.29 -19.88
N SER A 116 25.15 -2.04 -19.70
CA SER A 116 24.51 -1.25 -20.75
C SER A 116 25.33 0.00 -21.05
N ASN A 117 25.35 0.46 -22.31
CA ASN A 117 26.01 1.69 -22.69
C ASN A 117 25.22 2.94 -22.26
N SER A 118 25.72 4.13 -22.57
CA SER A 118 25.13 5.41 -22.15
C SER A 118 23.75 5.74 -22.70
N ILE A 119 23.25 4.98 -23.67
CA ILE A 119 21.87 5.10 -24.19
C ILE A 119 20.99 3.91 -23.76
N GLY A 120 21.44 3.11 -22.80
CA GLY A 120 20.68 1.98 -22.25
C GLY A 120 20.68 0.71 -23.11
N THR A 121 21.51 0.62 -24.15
CA THR A 121 21.63 -0.62 -24.96
C THR A 121 22.55 -1.61 -24.27
N VAL A 122 22.10 -2.86 -24.11
CA VAL A 122 22.89 -3.95 -23.51
C VAL A 122 24.14 -4.22 -24.36
N VAL A 123 25.30 -4.15 -23.72
CA VAL A 123 26.63 -4.42 -24.30
C VAL A 123 27.05 -5.86 -24.03
N ASP A 124 26.83 -6.33 -22.81
CA ASP A 124 27.08 -7.70 -22.39
C ASP A 124 26.16 -8.05 -21.22
N SER A 125 25.69 -9.29 -21.17
CA SER A 125 24.85 -9.75 -20.08
C SER A 125 24.87 -11.27 -19.95
N PHE A 126 24.71 -11.77 -18.74
CA PHE A 126 24.36 -13.17 -18.50
C PHE A 126 23.59 -13.31 -17.19
N LYS A 127 22.86 -14.42 -17.07
CA LYS A 127 22.19 -14.80 -15.83
C LYS A 127 23.10 -15.73 -15.05
N ILE A 128 23.18 -15.55 -13.74
CA ILE A 128 23.91 -16.49 -12.87
C ILE A 128 23.13 -17.81 -12.84
N VAL A 129 23.76 -18.87 -13.34
CA VAL A 129 23.19 -20.22 -13.41
C VAL A 129 24.15 -21.28 -12.87
N HIS A 130 25.31 -20.85 -12.40
CA HIS A 130 26.37 -21.71 -11.89
C HIS A 130 26.71 -21.28 -10.47
N MET A 131 26.30 -22.10 -9.51
CA MET A 131 26.67 -21.91 -8.10
C MET A 131 28.14 -22.22 -7.90
N THR A 132 28.79 -21.45 -7.04
CA THR A 132 30.17 -21.56 -6.63
C THR A 132 30.26 -21.83 -5.15
N LYS A 133 31.25 -22.65 -4.77
CA LYS A 133 31.67 -22.79 -3.38
C LYS A 133 32.47 -21.54 -2.98
N SER A 134 32.67 -21.37 -1.67
CA SER A 134 33.48 -20.28 -1.11
C SER A 134 34.80 -20.07 -1.85
N ASP A 135 35.12 -18.80 -2.09
CA ASP A 135 36.31 -18.30 -2.78
C ASP A 135 36.53 -18.78 -4.22
N HIS A 136 35.49 -19.33 -4.84
CA HIS A 136 35.49 -19.59 -6.28
C HIS A 136 34.78 -18.46 -7.03
N SER A 137 35.06 -18.36 -8.32
CA SER A 137 34.47 -17.39 -9.24
C SER A 137 34.09 -18.04 -10.56
N VAL A 138 33.28 -17.34 -11.34
CA VAL A 138 32.92 -17.74 -12.71
C VAL A 138 33.43 -16.66 -13.65
N GLY A 139 34.18 -17.08 -14.65
CA GLY A 139 34.77 -16.15 -15.62
C GLY A 139 34.86 -16.74 -17.01
N ARG A 140 35.12 -15.88 -17.99
CA ARG A 140 35.37 -16.31 -19.36
C ARG A 140 36.66 -17.16 -19.42
N SER A 141 36.69 -18.20 -20.27
CA SER A 141 37.82 -19.16 -20.34
C SER A 141 39.18 -18.51 -20.60
N SER A 142 39.17 -17.41 -21.34
CA SER A 142 40.23 -16.40 -21.45
C SER A 142 39.56 -15.04 -21.62
N ASN A 143 40.30 -13.93 -21.47
CA ASN A 143 39.69 -12.60 -21.48
C ASN A 143 38.81 -12.36 -22.72
N GLY A 144 37.54 -12.02 -22.50
CA GLY A 144 36.58 -11.78 -23.59
C GLY A 144 36.15 -13.02 -24.39
N ALA A 145 36.54 -14.23 -24.01
CA ALA A 145 36.11 -15.49 -24.64
C ALA A 145 34.61 -15.75 -24.46
N VAL A 146 33.98 -16.47 -25.39
CA VAL A 146 32.52 -16.70 -25.36
C VAL A 146 32.05 -17.65 -24.25
N ASP A 147 32.88 -18.59 -23.83
CA ASP A 147 32.54 -19.63 -22.87
C ASP A 147 32.99 -19.28 -21.44
N PHE A 148 32.19 -19.68 -20.45
CA PHE A 148 32.49 -19.51 -19.02
C PHE A 148 33.06 -20.78 -18.40
N LYS A 149 33.94 -20.60 -17.42
CA LYS A 149 34.61 -21.64 -16.63
C LYS A 149 34.55 -21.29 -15.16
N LEU A 150 34.70 -22.32 -14.33
CA LEU A 150 34.87 -22.18 -12.90
C LEU A 150 36.34 -21.87 -12.59
N PHE A 151 36.61 -20.94 -11.70
CA PHE A 151 37.95 -20.62 -11.22
C PHE A 151 38.01 -20.91 -9.72
N THR A 152 38.88 -21.85 -9.33
CA THR A 152 39.18 -22.14 -7.92
C THR A 152 40.22 -21.18 -7.34
N THR A 153 40.77 -20.33 -8.20
CA THR A 153 41.69 -19.24 -7.85
C THR A 153 41.25 -18.07 -8.73
N PRO A 154 40.36 -17.21 -8.23
CA PRO A 154 39.84 -16.07 -8.98
C PRO A 154 40.97 -15.16 -9.50
N THR A 155 40.72 -14.45 -10.61
CA THR A 155 41.73 -13.62 -11.28
C THR A 155 41.42 -12.11 -11.29
N PRO A 156 41.07 -11.49 -10.13
CA PRO A 156 40.70 -10.07 -10.11
C PRO A 156 41.86 -9.16 -10.55
N ASN A 157 41.56 -8.24 -11.47
CA ASN A 157 42.48 -7.34 -12.17
C ASN A 157 43.61 -8.05 -12.94
N ALA A 158 43.42 -9.30 -13.35
CA ALA A 158 44.42 -10.10 -14.04
C ALA A 158 43.82 -10.86 -15.22
N ASN A 159 44.68 -11.43 -16.08
CA ASN A 159 44.20 -12.25 -17.17
C ASN A 159 43.57 -13.56 -16.64
N ASN A 160 42.38 -13.89 -17.13
CA ASN A 160 41.71 -15.15 -16.85
C ASN A 160 42.62 -16.31 -17.28
N SER A 161 43.03 -17.11 -16.30
CA SER A 161 43.84 -18.31 -16.50
C SER A 161 43.53 -19.34 -15.42
N GLY A 162 43.69 -20.62 -15.73
CA GLY A 162 43.43 -21.71 -14.77
C GLY A 162 41.96 -22.11 -14.61
N GLY A 163 41.07 -21.67 -15.50
CA GLY A 163 39.67 -22.10 -15.50
C GLY A 163 39.50 -23.62 -15.69
N VAL A 164 38.61 -24.22 -14.93
CA VAL A 164 38.30 -25.66 -14.92
C VAL A 164 36.83 -25.92 -15.28
N SER A 165 36.48 -27.19 -15.51
CA SER A 165 35.09 -27.62 -15.60
C SER A 165 34.36 -27.38 -14.27
N PHE A 166 33.07 -27.07 -14.35
CA PHE A 166 32.19 -26.96 -13.18
C PHE A 166 32.11 -28.29 -12.41
N TYR A 167 31.53 -28.23 -11.20
CA TYR A 167 31.44 -29.36 -10.28
C TYR A 167 30.73 -30.58 -10.88
N THR A 168 31.07 -31.75 -10.35
CA THR A 168 30.33 -33.00 -10.59
C THR A 168 28.86 -32.79 -10.16
N PRO A 169 27.86 -33.31 -10.91
CA PRO A 169 26.47 -33.21 -10.50
C PRO A 169 26.20 -33.80 -9.12
N ASN A 170 25.30 -33.18 -8.36
CA ASN A 170 24.99 -33.60 -7.00
C ASN A 170 24.33 -34.99 -6.97
N PRO A 171 24.61 -35.82 -5.95
CA PRO A 171 23.84 -37.03 -5.69
C PRO A 171 22.36 -36.71 -5.42
N VAL A 172 21.46 -37.61 -5.81
CA VAL A 172 20.02 -37.51 -5.55
C VAL A 172 19.56 -38.75 -4.79
N PHE A 173 18.88 -38.53 -3.66
CA PHE A 173 18.22 -39.57 -2.87
C PHE A 173 16.81 -39.82 -3.41
N ASN A 174 16.39 -41.09 -3.47
CA ASN A 174 15.04 -41.43 -3.94
C ASN A 174 13.93 -41.11 -2.94
N LEU A 175 14.28 -40.90 -1.68
CA LEU A 175 13.33 -40.63 -0.60
C LEU A 175 13.63 -39.23 -0.04
N LEU A 176 12.57 -38.48 0.23
CA LEU A 176 12.68 -37.16 0.84
C LEU A 176 13.04 -37.29 2.33
N PRO A 177 13.76 -36.31 2.91
CA PRO A 177 13.93 -36.22 4.36
C PRO A 177 12.56 -36.13 5.05
N GLY A 178 12.47 -36.61 6.30
CA GLY A 178 11.21 -36.55 7.06
C GLY A 178 11.01 -37.70 8.06
N PHE A 179 9.76 -37.86 8.49
CA PHE A 179 9.36 -38.79 9.55
C PHE A 179 8.77 -40.09 8.99
N TYR A 180 9.22 -41.22 9.54
CA TYR A 180 8.84 -42.56 9.08
C TYR A 180 8.56 -43.49 10.26
N ALA A 181 7.47 -44.26 10.17
CA ALA A 181 7.06 -45.21 11.21
C ALA A 181 7.92 -46.50 11.26
N SER A 182 8.74 -46.74 10.25
CA SER A 182 9.58 -47.94 10.14
C SER A 182 10.93 -47.61 9.49
N PRO A 183 11.96 -48.47 9.68
CA PRO A 183 13.23 -48.38 8.97
C PRO A 183 13.06 -48.15 7.47
N GLN A 184 13.94 -47.31 6.90
CA GLN A 184 13.95 -46.96 5.48
C GLN A 184 15.18 -47.54 4.76
N THR A 185 15.13 -47.57 3.44
CA THR A 185 16.26 -47.95 2.57
C THR A 185 16.37 -46.97 1.41
N ILE A 186 17.52 -46.31 1.29
CA ILE A 186 17.75 -45.20 0.38
C ILE A 186 18.63 -45.63 -0.78
N THR A 187 18.20 -45.35 -2.00
CA THR A 187 19.03 -45.43 -3.19
C THR A 187 19.55 -44.05 -3.56
N ILE A 188 20.83 -43.98 -3.90
CA ILE A 188 21.50 -42.75 -4.32
C ILE A 188 21.83 -42.84 -5.81
N THR A 189 21.56 -41.79 -6.56
CA THR A 189 21.87 -41.68 -7.99
C THR A 189 22.68 -40.42 -8.27
N CYS A 190 23.38 -40.37 -9.40
CA CYS A 190 24.06 -39.17 -9.91
C CYS A 190 23.86 -39.14 -11.43
N SER A 191 23.62 -37.97 -12.00
CA SER A 191 23.41 -37.84 -13.45
C SER A 191 24.69 -38.03 -14.27
N ASP A 192 25.87 -37.93 -13.64
CA ASP A 192 27.14 -38.36 -14.23
C ASP A 192 27.35 -39.86 -13.97
N PRO A 193 27.26 -40.73 -15.00
CA PRO A 193 27.40 -42.18 -14.82
C PRO A 193 28.84 -42.61 -14.51
N THR A 194 29.82 -41.71 -14.63
CA THR A 194 31.22 -41.98 -14.30
C THR A 194 31.58 -41.59 -12.86
N ALA A 195 30.69 -40.88 -12.17
CA ALA A 195 30.94 -40.40 -10.82
C ALA A 195 30.90 -41.54 -9.78
N VAL A 196 31.85 -41.48 -8.87
CA VAL A 196 31.92 -42.33 -7.67
C VAL A 196 31.19 -41.61 -6.54
N ILE A 197 30.14 -42.23 -6.01
CA ILE A 197 29.35 -41.67 -4.90
C ILE A 197 29.91 -42.17 -3.56
N ARG A 198 30.16 -41.24 -2.64
CA ARG A 198 30.57 -41.52 -1.25
C ARG A 198 29.56 -40.95 -0.28
N TYR A 199 29.35 -41.62 0.85
CA TYR A 199 28.37 -41.19 1.85
C TYR A 199 28.86 -41.40 3.29
N THR A 200 28.21 -40.71 4.22
CA THR A 200 28.41 -40.77 5.67
C THR A 200 27.05 -40.81 6.39
N LEU A 201 27.04 -41.38 7.59
CA LEU A 201 25.83 -41.54 8.44
C LEU A 201 25.99 -40.90 9.83
N ASP A 202 27.11 -40.24 10.06
CA ASP A 202 27.53 -39.67 11.34
C ASP A 202 27.55 -38.12 11.30
N GLY A 203 27.08 -37.53 10.19
CA GLY A 203 27.06 -36.09 9.96
C GLY A 203 28.40 -35.49 9.51
N THR A 204 29.44 -36.30 9.27
CA THR A 204 30.72 -35.80 8.70
C THR A 204 30.58 -35.53 7.20
N ASP A 205 31.40 -34.62 6.66
CA ASP A 205 31.43 -34.38 5.21
C ASP A 205 31.95 -35.61 4.44
N PRO A 206 31.30 -36.02 3.33
CA PRO A 206 31.79 -37.11 2.51
C PRO A 206 33.12 -36.73 1.85
N LEU A 207 34.14 -37.56 2.10
CA LEU A 207 35.46 -37.48 1.49
C LEU A 207 35.65 -38.63 0.50
N THR A 208 36.71 -38.56 -0.30
CA THR A 208 37.11 -39.65 -1.21
C THR A 208 37.40 -40.98 -0.48
N THR A 209 37.69 -40.90 0.82
CA THR A 209 37.94 -42.04 1.72
C THR A 209 36.69 -42.52 2.47
N SER A 210 35.56 -41.81 2.40
CA SER A 210 34.31 -42.19 3.06
C SER A 210 33.72 -43.46 2.44
N THR A 211 32.62 -43.96 3.00
CA THR A 211 32.00 -45.22 2.55
C THR A 211 31.58 -45.14 1.09
N LEU A 212 31.97 -46.14 0.29
CA LEU A 212 31.59 -46.24 -1.12
C LEU A 212 30.14 -46.70 -1.24
N TYR A 213 29.33 -45.95 -2.00
CA TYR A 213 27.99 -46.39 -2.34
C TYR A 213 28.04 -47.53 -3.38
N THR A 214 27.67 -48.74 -2.96
CA THR A 214 27.65 -49.95 -3.81
C THR A 214 26.31 -50.68 -3.80
N ALA A 215 25.44 -50.36 -2.84
CA ALA A 215 24.12 -50.93 -2.63
C ALA A 215 23.25 -49.91 -1.88
N PRO A 216 21.91 -50.07 -1.87
CA PRO A 216 21.01 -49.20 -1.11
C PRO A 216 21.42 -49.08 0.37
N VAL A 217 21.33 -47.88 0.92
CA VAL A 217 21.74 -47.53 2.29
C VAL A 217 20.58 -47.80 3.25
N ALA A 218 20.80 -48.63 4.26
CA ALA A 218 19.80 -48.89 5.30
C ALA A 218 19.77 -47.78 6.36
N ILE A 219 18.57 -47.35 6.74
CA ILE A 219 18.28 -46.31 7.74
C ILE A 219 17.43 -46.95 8.85
N PRO A 220 18.05 -47.66 9.82
CA PRO A 220 17.32 -48.46 10.81
C PRO A 220 16.73 -47.62 11.96
N THR A 221 17.30 -46.44 12.21
CA THR A 221 16.95 -45.51 13.29
C THR A 221 17.10 -44.09 12.78
N THR A 222 16.71 -43.10 13.58
CA THR A 222 16.95 -41.69 13.24
C THR A 222 18.43 -41.44 12.98
N ILE A 223 18.77 -40.97 11.78
CA ILE A 223 20.13 -40.62 11.34
C ILE A 223 20.08 -39.54 10.26
N VAL A 224 21.22 -38.87 10.06
CA VAL A 224 21.45 -37.99 8.92
C VAL A 224 22.29 -38.71 7.87
N LEU A 225 21.87 -38.66 6.61
CA LEU A 225 22.62 -39.18 5.46
C LEU A 225 23.21 -38.00 4.69
N ARG A 226 24.54 -37.98 4.53
CA ARG A 226 25.25 -37.03 3.66
C ARG A 226 25.93 -37.79 2.53
N ALA A 227 25.89 -37.27 1.30
CA ALA A 227 26.57 -37.86 0.14
C ALA A 227 27.16 -36.81 -0.80
N ALA A 228 28.29 -37.14 -1.43
CA ALA A 228 28.90 -36.35 -2.50
C ALA A 228 29.39 -37.25 -3.64
N ALA A 229 29.44 -36.69 -4.85
CA ALA A 229 29.88 -37.34 -6.07
C ALA A 229 31.29 -36.86 -6.47
N PHE A 230 32.13 -37.81 -6.89
CA PHE A 230 33.53 -37.58 -7.26
C PHE A 230 33.79 -38.12 -8.67
N SER A 231 34.23 -37.25 -9.57
CA SER A 231 34.56 -37.62 -10.97
C SER A 231 35.94 -37.03 -11.35
N THR A 232 36.21 -36.87 -12.64
CA THR A 232 37.35 -36.07 -13.12
C THR A 232 37.14 -34.57 -12.91
N ASN A 233 35.89 -34.12 -12.75
CA ASN A 233 35.57 -32.75 -12.36
C ASN A 233 35.72 -32.56 -10.84
N LEU A 234 35.63 -31.31 -10.36
CA LEU A 234 35.64 -31.03 -8.92
C LEU A 234 34.46 -31.73 -8.21
N GLN A 235 34.66 -32.01 -6.92
CA GLN A 235 33.63 -32.63 -6.07
C GLN A 235 32.32 -31.84 -6.13
N SER A 236 31.19 -32.56 -6.23
CA SER A 236 29.84 -31.99 -6.15
C SER A 236 29.60 -31.19 -4.86
N PHE A 237 28.48 -30.48 -4.76
CA PHE A 237 27.97 -30.07 -3.46
C PHE A 237 27.54 -31.29 -2.65
N THR A 238 27.48 -31.16 -1.32
CA THR A 238 27.05 -32.24 -0.43
C THR A 238 25.53 -32.28 -0.38
N THR A 239 24.94 -33.44 -0.61
CA THR A 239 23.51 -33.65 -0.42
C THR A 239 23.26 -34.20 0.97
N THR A 240 22.44 -33.50 1.75
CA THR A 240 22.08 -33.84 3.12
C THR A 240 20.59 -34.15 3.22
N SER A 241 20.24 -35.19 3.98
CA SER A 241 18.86 -35.52 4.36
C SER A 241 18.79 -36.21 5.72
N SER A 242 17.95 -35.68 6.60
CA SER A 242 17.63 -36.28 7.90
C SER A 242 16.38 -37.16 7.82
N TYR A 243 16.49 -38.36 8.38
CA TYR A 243 15.40 -39.33 8.45
C TYR A 243 15.10 -39.64 9.90
N PHE A 244 13.87 -39.38 10.34
CA PHE A 244 13.40 -39.62 11.70
C PHE A 244 12.60 -40.92 11.75
N ILE A 245 13.09 -41.92 12.47
CA ILE A 245 12.50 -43.27 12.48
C ILE A 245 11.84 -43.56 13.82
N ASN A 246 10.53 -43.83 13.79
CA ASN A 246 9.73 -44.21 14.96
C ASN A 246 9.83 -43.18 16.11
N VAL A 247 9.83 -41.90 15.75
CA VAL A 247 9.75 -40.76 16.65
C VAL A 247 8.70 -39.78 16.12
N SER A 248 8.14 -38.95 16.99
CA SER A 248 7.16 -37.92 16.66
C SER A 248 7.31 -36.77 17.65
N HIS A 249 7.03 -35.56 17.20
CA HIS A 249 7.05 -34.35 18.02
C HIS A 249 5.78 -33.53 17.79
N THR A 250 5.40 -32.71 18.75
CA THR A 250 4.22 -31.82 18.66
C THR A 250 4.58 -30.40 18.24
N ILE A 251 5.86 -30.14 18.03
CA ILE A 251 6.43 -28.84 17.63
C ILE A 251 7.40 -29.06 16.47
N PRO A 252 7.75 -28.02 15.69
CA PRO A 252 8.71 -28.10 14.60
C PRO A 252 10.03 -28.75 14.99
N VAL A 253 10.72 -29.31 14.00
CA VAL A 253 12.03 -29.93 14.20
C VAL A 253 13.07 -29.26 13.33
N VAL A 254 14.20 -28.94 13.94
CA VAL A 254 15.41 -28.48 13.25
C VAL A 254 16.46 -29.57 13.33
N SER A 255 17.00 -29.97 12.19
CA SER A 255 18.16 -30.87 12.12
C SER A 255 19.38 -30.11 11.62
N ILE A 256 20.47 -30.18 12.37
CA ILE A 256 21.74 -29.59 11.97
C ILE A 256 22.80 -30.68 11.86
N CYS A 257 23.72 -30.54 10.91
CA CYS A 257 24.82 -31.49 10.80
C CYS A 257 26.10 -30.91 10.22
N SER A 258 27.20 -31.40 10.79
CA SER A 258 28.60 -31.24 10.40
C SER A 258 29.45 -31.62 11.62
N GLN A 259 30.66 -32.12 11.39
CA GLN A 259 31.61 -32.36 12.48
C GLN A 259 32.02 -31.06 13.18
N GLY A 260 32.14 -29.97 12.43
CA GLY A 260 32.48 -28.65 12.95
C GLY A 260 31.40 -28.10 13.87
N VAL A 261 30.15 -28.18 13.41
CA VAL A 261 28.96 -27.79 14.18
C VAL A 261 28.78 -28.66 15.42
N PHE A 262 28.95 -29.98 15.30
CA PHE A 262 28.94 -30.86 16.48
C PHE A 262 30.04 -30.46 17.48
N SER A 263 31.25 -30.17 17.00
CA SER A 263 32.35 -29.74 17.87
C SER A 263 32.07 -28.38 18.54
N LEU A 264 31.37 -27.48 17.86
CA LEU A 264 30.93 -26.19 18.42
C LEU A 264 29.89 -26.40 19.52
N ILE A 265 28.79 -27.07 19.20
CA ILE A 265 27.60 -27.13 20.07
C ILE A 265 27.75 -28.20 21.16
N ALA A 266 28.15 -29.42 20.79
CA ALA A 266 28.28 -30.52 21.75
C ALA A 266 29.52 -30.35 22.63
N ASN A 267 30.64 -29.90 22.07
CA ASN A 267 31.93 -29.88 22.78
C ASN A 267 32.34 -28.48 23.25
N GLY A 268 31.58 -27.43 22.91
CA GLY A 268 31.88 -26.05 23.30
C GLY A 268 33.13 -25.46 22.64
N SER A 269 33.62 -26.07 21.55
CA SER A 269 34.82 -25.58 20.85
C SER A 269 34.48 -24.34 20.04
N GLN A 270 34.91 -23.15 20.49
CA GLN A 270 34.65 -21.88 19.78
C GLN A 270 35.56 -21.68 18.55
N ASN A 271 36.61 -22.49 18.38
CA ASN A 271 37.51 -22.43 17.23
C ASN A 271 37.54 -23.78 16.48
N PRO A 272 36.39 -24.35 16.08
CA PRO A 272 36.42 -25.54 15.27
C PRO A 272 37.00 -25.17 13.89
N ALA A 273 37.67 -26.12 13.24
CA ALA A 273 38.32 -25.89 11.94
C ALA A 273 37.33 -25.41 10.86
N THR A 274 36.05 -25.74 11.00
CA THR A 274 34.94 -25.21 10.21
C THR A 274 33.73 -24.99 11.13
N ARG A 275 33.04 -23.86 10.95
CA ARG A 275 31.72 -23.58 11.56
C ARG A 275 30.58 -23.71 10.55
N ILE A 276 30.87 -24.28 9.39
CA ILE A 276 29.89 -24.49 8.33
C ILE A 276 29.22 -25.85 8.52
N GLY A 277 27.91 -25.89 8.33
CA GLY A 277 27.13 -27.13 8.34
C GLY A 277 25.78 -26.97 7.66
N ALA A 278 25.06 -28.07 7.56
CA ALA A 278 23.71 -28.06 7.02
C ALA A 278 22.66 -27.80 8.11
N PHE A 279 21.57 -27.19 7.70
CA PHE A 279 20.37 -26.91 8.46
C PHE A 279 19.16 -27.42 7.67
N GLU A 280 18.27 -28.15 8.32
CA GLU A 280 17.01 -28.64 7.74
C GLU A 280 15.86 -28.31 8.70
N LEU A 281 14.77 -27.74 8.17
CA LEU A 281 13.56 -27.39 8.92
C LEU A 281 12.40 -28.32 8.55
N PHE A 282 11.69 -28.78 9.58
CA PHE A 282 10.49 -29.61 9.47
C PHE A 282 9.38 -29.00 10.32
N GLU A 283 8.16 -28.97 9.78
CA GLU A 283 6.99 -28.49 10.52
C GLU A 283 6.54 -29.45 11.64
N ASP A 284 5.65 -28.97 12.50
CA ASP A 284 5.07 -29.75 13.61
C ASP A 284 4.36 -31.04 13.16
N ASN A 285 3.84 -31.06 11.94
CA ASN A 285 3.26 -32.22 11.29
C ASN A 285 4.30 -33.15 10.63
N GLY A 286 5.59 -32.84 10.75
CA GLY A 286 6.72 -33.60 10.20
C GLY A 286 7.02 -33.35 8.72
N VAL A 287 6.34 -32.40 8.07
CA VAL A 287 6.61 -32.04 6.67
C VAL A 287 7.96 -31.34 6.57
N PHE A 288 8.81 -31.80 5.65
CA PHE A 288 10.04 -31.12 5.29
C PHE A 288 9.73 -29.79 4.58
N ILE A 289 10.34 -28.71 5.04
CA ILE A 289 10.13 -27.36 4.54
C ILE A 289 11.28 -26.94 3.66
N ASP A 290 12.43 -26.71 4.26
CA ASP A 290 13.57 -26.13 3.58
C ASP A 290 14.89 -26.57 4.23
N LYS A 291 15.98 -26.39 3.48
CA LYS A 291 17.33 -26.69 3.92
C LYS A 291 18.35 -25.78 3.25
N GLY A 292 19.51 -25.65 3.89
CA GLY A 292 20.70 -25.09 3.27
C GLY A 292 21.96 -25.42 4.05
N GLU A 293 23.10 -24.91 3.61
CA GLU A 293 24.31 -24.87 4.43
C GLU A 293 24.63 -23.42 4.80
N GLY A 294 25.20 -23.24 5.99
CA GLY A 294 25.44 -21.92 6.55
C GLY A 294 26.44 -21.95 7.69
N GLU A 295 26.72 -20.76 8.22
CA GLU A 295 27.62 -20.53 9.33
C GLU A 295 26.89 -20.66 10.67
N PHE A 296 27.53 -21.34 11.63
CA PHE A 296 27.04 -21.50 13.00
C PHE A 296 27.93 -20.73 13.98
N ASN A 297 27.35 -19.81 14.73
CA ASN A 297 28.06 -19.00 15.71
C ASN A 297 27.54 -19.24 17.13
N LYS A 298 28.43 -19.05 18.11
CA LYS A 298 28.04 -19.06 19.53
C LYS A 298 26.97 -18.00 19.76
N HIS A 299 25.86 -18.38 20.41
CA HIS A 299 24.85 -17.44 20.89
C HIS A 299 24.75 -17.47 22.41
N GLY A 300 24.84 -16.29 23.04
CA GLY A 300 24.81 -16.12 24.49
C GLY A 300 26.18 -16.30 25.15
N ASN A 301 26.42 -15.64 26.28
CA ASN A 301 27.69 -15.74 27.01
C ASN A 301 27.64 -16.76 28.16
N ASP A 302 26.84 -16.47 29.18
CA ASP A 302 26.82 -17.25 30.43
C ASP A 302 26.11 -18.60 30.24
N SER A 303 25.03 -18.61 29.45
CA SER A 303 24.30 -19.82 29.06
C SER A 303 25.15 -20.82 28.27
N TRP A 304 26.29 -20.40 27.71
CA TRP A 304 27.24 -21.27 27.03
C TRP A 304 28.12 -22.10 27.95
N ALA A 305 28.09 -21.82 29.26
CA ALA A 305 28.68 -22.68 30.29
C ALA A 305 27.93 -24.01 30.45
N TYR A 306 26.67 -24.08 30.00
CA TYR A 306 25.85 -25.28 30.00
C TYR A 306 26.20 -26.20 28.83
N ASP A 307 25.83 -27.49 28.91
CA ASP A 307 26.10 -28.45 27.84
C ASP A 307 25.09 -28.34 26.69
N GLN A 308 23.86 -27.90 26.99
CA GLN A 308 22.88 -27.53 25.97
C GLN A 308 23.11 -26.06 25.55
N ARG A 309 23.73 -25.86 24.39
CA ARG A 309 24.22 -24.55 23.93
C ARG A 309 23.35 -23.95 22.83
N GLY A 310 23.14 -22.63 22.88
CA GLY A 310 22.48 -21.87 21.81
C GLY A 310 23.43 -21.48 20.69
N PHE A 311 22.90 -21.21 19.50
CA PHE A 311 23.68 -20.76 18.36
C PHE A 311 22.89 -19.81 17.45
N ASP A 312 23.63 -18.97 16.73
CA ASP A 312 23.12 -18.24 15.57
C ASP A 312 23.42 -19.09 14.33
N PHE A 313 22.40 -19.32 13.50
CA PHE A 313 22.55 -19.87 12.17
C PHE A 313 22.42 -18.75 11.15
N ILE A 314 23.36 -18.69 10.21
CA ILE A 314 23.41 -17.70 9.14
C ILE A 314 23.53 -18.45 7.83
N MET A 315 22.49 -18.37 7.00
CA MET A 315 22.55 -18.85 5.63
C MET A 315 23.41 -17.89 4.80
N ARG A 316 24.25 -18.46 3.93
CA ARG A 316 25.31 -17.75 3.22
C ARG A 316 25.23 -18.11 1.75
N ASP A 317 24.77 -17.17 0.94
CA ASP A 317 24.77 -17.29 -0.52
C ASP A 317 26.18 -17.65 -1.03
N GLU A 318 27.23 -17.17 -0.36
CA GLU A 318 28.63 -17.41 -0.68
C GLU A 318 29.05 -18.88 -0.65
N LEU A 319 28.26 -19.73 0.01
CA LEU A 319 28.47 -21.18 0.04
C LEU A 319 27.86 -21.90 -1.16
N GLY A 320 26.97 -21.25 -1.93
CA GLY A 320 26.37 -21.76 -3.16
C GLY A 320 25.24 -22.78 -2.98
N TYR A 321 24.65 -22.85 -1.77
CA TYR A 321 23.49 -23.72 -1.50
C TYR A 321 22.18 -22.93 -1.60
N ASN A 322 22.02 -21.92 -0.74
CA ASN A 322 20.83 -21.08 -0.59
C ASN A 322 21.25 -19.73 0.01
N SER A 323 20.42 -18.68 -0.13
CA SER A 323 20.62 -17.36 0.49
C SER A 323 19.89 -17.22 1.83
N ASP A 324 18.69 -17.82 1.93
CA ASP A 324 17.76 -17.68 3.04
C ASP A 324 16.99 -18.98 3.27
N ILE A 325 16.46 -19.15 4.49
CA ILE A 325 15.39 -20.13 4.73
C ILE A 325 14.09 -19.55 4.20
N GLU A 326 13.52 -20.15 3.16
CA GLU A 326 12.28 -19.72 2.51
C GLU A 326 11.07 -20.38 3.16
N HIS A 327 10.61 -19.83 4.29
CA HIS A 327 9.39 -20.26 4.95
C HIS A 327 8.88 -19.22 5.95
N GLN A 328 7.56 -19.13 6.12
CA GLN A 328 6.93 -18.39 7.21
C GLN A 328 7.12 -19.14 8.53
N ILE A 329 8.31 -19.02 9.12
CA ILE A 329 8.66 -19.72 10.36
C ILE A 329 7.75 -19.30 11.51
N PHE A 330 7.36 -18.03 11.61
CA PHE A 330 6.53 -17.54 12.71
C PHE A 330 5.09 -17.32 12.24
N PRO A 331 4.11 -18.16 12.64
CA PRO A 331 2.74 -18.08 12.12
C PRO A 331 2.03 -16.74 12.39
N GLU A 332 2.49 -15.98 13.39
CA GLU A 332 1.94 -14.67 13.76
C GLU A 332 2.57 -13.49 13.02
N LYS A 333 3.57 -13.73 12.17
CA LYS A 333 4.26 -12.72 11.36
C LYS A 333 4.06 -13.04 9.88
N THR A 334 4.06 -12.02 9.03
CA THR A 334 3.95 -12.20 7.56
C THR A 334 5.28 -12.54 6.90
N ARG A 335 6.39 -12.41 7.63
CA ARG A 335 7.74 -12.67 7.13
C ARG A 335 7.93 -14.13 6.78
N ASP A 336 8.38 -14.37 5.55
CA ASP A 336 8.48 -15.68 4.92
C ASP A 336 9.89 -16.06 4.46
N ASN A 337 10.90 -15.25 4.76
CA ASN A 337 12.30 -15.59 4.52
C ASN A 337 13.23 -15.12 5.66
N PHE A 338 14.28 -15.89 5.92
CA PHE A 338 15.22 -15.62 7.02
C PHE A 338 16.65 -15.98 6.64
N GLN A 339 17.53 -14.97 6.51
CA GLN A 339 18.96 -15.22 6.38
C GLN A 339 19.55 -15.73 7.70
N ARG A 340 19.05 -15.22 8.82
CA ARG A 340 19.62 -15.47 10.15
C ARG A 340 18.56 -15.79 11.18
N LEU A 341 18.83 -16.86 11.94
CA LEU A 341 17.97 -17.33 13.02
C LEU A 341 18.79 -17.58 14.28
N ILE A 342 18.19 -17.33 15.43
CA ILE A 342 18.72 -17.77 16.72
C ILE A 342 18.04 -19.09 17.08
N LEU A 343 18.83 -20.08 17.49
CA LEU A 343 18.35 -21.26 18.17
C LEU A 343 18.95 -21.32 19.56
N LYS A 344 18.15 -21.10 20.60
CA LYS A 344 18.63 -21.16 21.98
C LYS A 344 17.75 -22.06 22.87
N PRO A 345 18.29 -22.65 23.94
CA PRO A 345 17.51 -23.49 24.85
C PRO A 345 17.18 -22.74 26.15
N ALA A 346 16.36 -21.68 26.05
CA ALA A 346 15.93 -20.82 27.16
C ALA A 346 17.05 -20.12 27.97
N ALA A 347 18.26 -19.99 27.41
CA ALA A 347 19.39 -19.26 28.00
C ALA A 347 19.64 -19.58 29.50
N ASN A 348 19.62 -18.61 30.42
CA ASN A 348 19.80 -18.82 31.85
C ASN A 348 18.51 -19.27 32.58
N ASP A 349 17.41 -19.48 31.85
CA ASP A 349 16.22 -20.19 32.32
C ASP A 349 16.22 -21.67 31.86
N ASN A 350 17.33 -22.16 31.30
CA ASN A 350 17.48 -23.55 30.84
C ASN A 350 17.20 -24.57 31.94
N TYR A 351 16.14 -25.35 31.81
CA TYR A 351 15.93 -26.55 32.63
C TYR A 351 16.62 -27.81 32.02
N PRO A 352 17.37 -28.61 32.81
CA PRO A 352 17.63 -28.48 34.25
C PRO A 352 18.96 -27.77 34.60
N GLN A 353 19.71 -27.25 33.62
CA GLN A 353 21.12 -26.89 33.80
C GLN A 353 21.35 -25.53 34.48
N ALA A 354 20.40 -24.62 34.38
CA ALA A 354 20.47 -23.31 34.99
C ALA A 354 20.24 -23.34 36.52
N THR A 355 20.31 -22.16 37.14
CA THR A 355 20.09 -21.99 38.59
C THR A 355 18.71 -22.51 39.03
N SER A 356 18.59 -22.81 40.32
CA SER A 356 17.32 -23.27 40.92
C SER A 356 16.15 -22.36 40.53
N GLY A 357 15.03 -22.95 40.10
CA GLY A 357 13.83 -22.22 39.67
C GLY A 357 13.64 -22.11 38.15
N SER A 358 14.51 -22.73 37.34
CA SER A 358 14.42 -22.69 35.86
C SER A 358 13.13 -23.31 35.31
N ALA A 359 12.42 -22.56 34.47
CA ALA A 359 11.14 -22.93 33.87
C ALA A 359 11.25 -23.26 32.36
N HIS A 360 12.41 -23.00 31.74
CA HIS A 360 12.68 -23.20 30.32
C HIS A 360 11.77 -22.36 29.39
N ILE A 361 11.33 -21.17 29.82
CA ILE A 361 10.36 -20.36 29.06
C ILE A 361 10.45 -18.83 29.24
N ARG A 362 11.11 -18.30 30.28
CA ARG A 362 10.94 -16.89 30.71
C ARG A 362 11.21 -15.86 29.61
N ASP A 363 12.34 -15.97 28.91
CA ASP A 363 12.70 -15.03 27.84
C ASP A 363 11.67 -15.04 26.69
N ALA A 364 11.29 -16.23 26.21
CA ALA A 364 10.22 -16.40 25.22
C ALA A 364 8.93 -15.74 25.69
N PHE A 365 8.51 -16.06 26.91
CA PHE A 365 7.27 -15.59 27.47
C PHE A 365 7.23 -14.07 27.60
N VAL A 366 8.30 -13.44 28.08
CA VAL A 366 8.38 -11.99 28.24
C VAL A 366 8.32 -11.27 26.89
N HIS A 367 9.06 -11.74 25.89
CA HIS A 367 8.98 -11.19 24.53
C HIS A 367 7.59 -11.36 23.91
N THR A 368 7.00 -12.56 24.00
CA THR A 368 5.64 -12.82 23.49
C THR A 368 4.62 -11.93 24.20
N LEU A 369 4.73 -11.75 25.53
CA LEU A 369 3.83 -10.90 26.29
C LEU A 369 3.89 -9.44 25.82
N SER A 370 5.08 -8.90 25.56
CA SER A 370 5.28 -7.56 25.01
C SER A 370 4.59 -7.41 23.64
N ILE A 371 4.80 -8.38 22.73
CA ILE A 371 4.15 -8.41 21.42
C ILE A 371 2.62 -8.41 21.56
N ARG A 372 2.06 -9.26 22.45
CA ARG A 372 0.60 -9.35 22.68
C ARG A 372 0.01 -8.13 23.38
N ALA A 373 0.84 -7.35 24.08
CA ALA A 373 0.47 -6.11 24.74
C ALA A 373 0.58 -4.88 23.82
N ASP A 374 1.02 -5.04 22.56
CA ASP A 374 1.29 -3.96 21.61
C ASP A 374 2.16 -2.86 22.22
N LEU A 375 3.22 -3.28 22.93
CA LEU A 375 4.19 -2.33 23.47
C LEU A 375 5.00 -1.72 22.32
N LYS A 376 5.44 -0.47 22.48
CA LYS A 376 6.21 0.25 21.46
C LYS A 376 7.68 -0.17 21.46
N LEU A 377 7.94 -1.47 21.46
CA LEU A 377 9.27 -2.09 21.51
C LEU A 377 9.54 -2.90 20.24
N ASP A 378 10.78 -3.33 20.06
CA ASP A 378 11.12 -4.37 19.09
C ASP A 378 11.47 -5.65 19.85
N GLU A 379 10.79 -6.75 19.52
CA GLU A 379 10.88 -8.02 20.24
C GLU A 379 11.27 -9.19 19.35
N ARG A 380 11.97 -10.15 19.95
CA ARG A 380 12.30 -11.42 19.30
C ARG A 380 11.06 -12.31 19.29
N THR A 381 10.44 -12.51 18.13
CA THR A 381 9.35 -13.48 17.97
C THR A 381 9.83 -14.88 18.33
N TRP A 382 8.94 -15.70 18.90
CA TRP A 382 9.25 -17.03 19.42
C TRP A 382 8.52 -18.14 18.67
N ARG A 383 9.21 -19.26 18.47
CA ARG A 383 8.60 -20.54 18.12
C ARG A 383 9.37 -21.69 18.78
N PRO A 384 8.73 -22.63 19.49
CA PRO A 384 9.41 -23.76 20.08
C PRO A 384 9.80 -24.76 18.98
N ALA A 385 10.93 -25.45 19.15
CA ALA A 385 11.35 -26.50 18.25
C ALA A 385 12.17 -27.59 18.96
N ILE A 386 12.24 -28.76 18.36
CA ILE A 386 13.19 -29.80 18.75
C ILE A 386 14.44 -29.70 17.90
N LEU A 387 15.60 -29.76 18.56
CA LEU A 387 16.88 -29.83 17.87
C LEU A 387 17.38 -31.27 17.77
N TYR A 388 17.82 -31.64 16.57
CA TYR A 388 18.65 -32.81 16.31
C TYR A 388 20.03 -32.39 15.79
N ILE A 389 21.10 -33.01 16.31
CA ILE A 389 22.47 -32.80 15.83
C ILE A 389 23.03 -34.12 15.33
N ASN A 390 23.42 -34.18 14.05
CA ASN A 390 23.91 -35.42 13.41
C ASN A 390 22.96 -36.62 13.62
N GLY A 391 21.65 -36.39 13.58
CA GLY A 391 20.62 -37.41 13.83
C GLY A 391 20.39 -37.78 15.31
N GLN A 392 21.08 -37.14 16.26
CA GLN A 392 20.87 -37.35 17.69
C GLN A 392 19.90 -36.32 18.26
N TYR A 393 18.90 -36.78 19.02
CA TYR A 393 18.01 -35.89 19.77
C TYR A 393 18.83 -35.03 20.73
N TRP A 394 18.66 -33.71 20.64
CA TRP A 394 19.43 -32.76 21.44
C TRP A 394 18.60 -32.05 22.50
N GLY A 395 17.31 -31.77 22.27
CA GLY A 395 16.45 -31.19 23.30
C GLY A 395 15.46 -30.16 22.76
N VAL A 396 14.73 -29.55 23.71
CA VAL A 396 13.82 -28.43 23.44
C VAL A 396 14.62 -27.16 23.25
N TYR A 397 14.35 -26.47 22.16
CA TYR A 397 14.92 -25.20 21.76
C TYR A 397 13.81 -24.23 21.37
N GLU A 398 14.18 -22.99 21.15
CA GLU A 398 13.35 -21.97 20.55
C GLU A 398 14.06 -21.39 19.34
N ILE A 399 13.31 -21.21 18.25
CA ILE A 399 13.71 -20.45 17.06
C ILE A 399 13.29 -19.01 17.32
N ARG A 400 14.21 -18.04 17.15
CA ARG A 400 13.94 -16.61 17.33
C ARG A 400 14.44 -15.79 16.16
N GLU A 401 13.71 -14.71 15.87
CA GLU A 401 14.21 -13.64 15.01
C GLU A 401 15.38 -12.90 15.67
N LYS A 402 16.35 -12.47 14.85
CA LYS A 402 17.47 -11.64 15.31
C LYS A 402 17.18 -10.17 15.03
N ILE A 403 16.47 -9.54 15.95
CA ILE A 403 16.06 -8.13 15.85
C ILE A 403 17.23 -7.12 15.80
N ASP A 404 18.39 -7.50 16.32
CA ASP A 404 19.62 -6.72 16.26
C ASP A 404 20.40 -6.95 14.94
N ASP A 405 19.73 -7.51 13.92
CA ASP A 405 20.24 -7.69 12.57
C ASP A 405 19.60 -6.68 11.60
N HIS A 406 20.37 -6.23 10.60
CA HIS A 406 19.82 -5.33 9.59
C HIS A 406 18.77 -6.01 8.70
N ASP A 407 18.84 -7.33 8.53
CA ASP A 407 17.85 -8.10 7.77
C ASP A 407 16.44 -8.01 8.40
N TYR A 408 16.36 -7.91 9.74
CA TYR A 408 15.09 -7.67 10.44
C TYR A 408 14.55 -6.25 10.19
N THR A 409 15.41 -5.24 10.34
CA THR A 409 14.99 -3.83 10.22
C THR A 409 14.70 -3.43 8.77
N ASP A 410 15.39 -4.02 7.80
CA ASP A 410 15.10 -3.86 6.37
C ASP A 410 13.72 -4.42 6.03
N TYR A 411 13.41 -5.65 6.46
CA TYR A 411 12.11 -6.28 6.15
C TYR A 411 10.91 -5.55 6.78
N TYR A 412 10.98 -5.23 8.07
CA TYR A 412 9.81 -4.68 8.78
C TYR A 412 9.66 -3.17 8.64
N TYR A 413 10.75 -2.45 8.36
CA TYR A 413 10.77 -0.99 8.46
C TYR A 413 11.46 -0.29 7.29
N ASP A 414 11.93 -1.03 6.27
CA ASP A 414 12.72 -0.49 5.15
C ASP A 414 13.96 0.29 5.64
N GLN A 415 14.61 -0.22 6.69
CA GLN A 415 15.83 0.36 7.26
C GLN A 415 17.01 -0.60 7.08
N GLY A 416 17.58 -0.61 5.88
CA GLY A 416 18.74 -1.43 5.56
C GLY A 416 20.02 -1.06 6.32
N LYS A 417 21.03 -1.95 6.23
CA LYS A 417 22.32 -1.87 6.97
C LYS A 417 22.99 -0.49 7.00
N TYR A 418 22.97 0.25 5.89
CA TYR A 418 23.63 1.55 5.77
C TYR A 418 22.76 2.74 6.19
N ASN A 419 21.49 2.46 6.51
CA ASN A 419 20.50 3.44 6.93
C ASN A 419 20.11 3.25 8.40
N LEU A 420 20.97 2.59 9.19
CA LEU A 420 20.66 2.19 10.56
C LEU A 420 21.70 2.74 11.54
N GLU A 421 21.24 3.43 12.58
CA GLU A 421 22.04 3.76 13.77
C GLU A 421 21.55 2.89 14.92
N TYR A 422 22.37 1.93 15.36
CA TYR A 422 21.97 0.91 16.34
C TYR A 422 23.04 0.81 17.43
N LEU A 423 22.63 1.03 18.67
CA LEU A 423 23.49 0.99 19.85
C LEU A 423 23.14 -0.20 20.74
N LYS A 424 24.17 -0.81 21.29
CA LYS A 424 24.06 -1.99 22.17
C LYS A 424 24.97 -1.82 23.37
N THR A 425 24.50 -2.28 24.52
CA THR A 425 25.26 -2.31 25.76
C THR A 425 25.37 -3.75 26.26
N TRP A 426 26.57 -4.09 26.73
CA TRP A 426 26.87 -5.32 27.49
C TRP A 426 28.16 -5.09 28.27
N GLY A 427 28.06 -4.42 29.43
CA GLY A 427 29.21 -3.97 30.24
C GLY A 427 29.97 -2.77 29.64
N GLY A 428 29.78 -2.51 28.35
CA GLY A 428 30.15 -1.30 27.63
C GLY A 428 29.23 -1.09 26.44
N THR A 429 29.13 0.14 25.94
CA THR A 429 28.32 0.49 24.77
C THR A 429 29.15 0.47 23.49
N TRP A 430 28.59 -0.10 22.42
CA TRP A 430 29.16 -0.03 21.07
C TRP A 430 28.09 0.29 20.02
N GLU A 431 28.57 0.70 18.85
CA GLU A 431 27.78 0.93 17.65
C GLU A 431 27.72 -0.37 16.85
N GLU A 432 26.57 -1.04 16.84
CA GLU A 432 26.34 -2.22 16.00
C GLU A 432 26.24 -1.79 14.52
N TYR A 433 25.52 -0.68 14.28
CA TYR A 433 25.40 -0.02 12.98
C TYR A 433 25.48 1.50 13.16
N GLY A 434 25.82 2.21 12.08
CA GLY A 434 25.86 3.69 12.06
C GLY A 434 27.18 4.32 12.55
N ALA A 435 28.23 3.53 12.75
CA ALA A 435 29.54 4.04 13.16
C ALA A 435 30.14 5.03 12.14
N PRO A 436 30.72 6.17 12.56
CA PRO A 436 31.00 6.59 13.95
C PRO A 436 29.96 7.57 14.55
N ASN A 437 28.77 7.67 13.95
CA ASN A 437 27.82 8.74 14.26
C ASN A 437 26.76 8.35 15.29
N ALA A 438 26.36 7.07 15.35
CA ALA A 438 25.27 6.60 16.20
C ALA A 438 25.43 7.01 17.68
N LEU A 439 26.58 6.76 18.29
CA LEU A 439 26.84 7.11 19.68
C LEU A 439 26.92 8.63 19.88
N THR A 440 27.44 9.34 18.89
CA THR A 440 27.55 10.81 18.92
C THR A 440 26.16 11.45 18.90
N ASN A 441 25.27 10.97 18.02
CA ASN A 441 23.92 11.45 17.86
C ASN A 441 23.07 11.18 19.10
N TRP A 442 23.13 9.96 19.66
CA TRP A 442 22.48 9.62 20.93
C TRP A 442 22.95 10.54 22.07
N ASN A 443 24.26 10.74 22.21
CA ASN A 443 24.80 11.61 23.26
C ASN A 443 24.36 13.07 23.10
N SER A 444 24.17 13.53 21.87
CA SER A 444 23.70 14.88 21.57
C SER A 444 22.24 15.06 22.00
N LEU A 445 21.38 14.09 21.71
CA LEU A 445 19.99 14.04 22.20
C LEU A 445 19.94 14.00 23.74
N ARG A 446 20.68 13.09 24.37
CA ARG A 446 20.77 12.96 25.83
C ARG A 446 21.20 14.28 26.49
N ASN A 447 22.24 14.92 25.98
CA ASN A 447 22.73 16.20 26.49
C ASN A 447 21.71 17.33 26.28
N TYR A 448 21.02 17.35 25.15
CA TYR A 448 19.96 18.31 24.89
C TYR A 448 18.85 18.18 25.92
N ILE A 449 18.35 16.96 26.14
CA ILE A 449 17.34 16.67 27.17
C ILE A 449 17.85 17.17 28.51
N ALA A 450 19.01 16.72 28.98
CA ALA A 450 19.56 17.06 30.30
C ALA A 450 19.71 18.58 30.56
N THR A 451 20.00 19.38 29.53
CA THR A 451 20.30 20.81 29.68
C THR A 451 19.13 21.75 29.42
N ASN A 452 18.01 21.25 28.90
CA ASN A 452 16.82 22.04 28.59
C ASN A 452 15.64 21.65 29.47
N ASN A 453 14.65 22.55 29.61
CA ASN A 453 13.40 22.25 30.32
C ASN A 453 12.42 21.55 29.36
N MET A 454 12.01 20.33 29.69
CA MET A 454 11.13 19.49 28.86
C MET A 454 9.65 19.86 28.98
N GLY A 455 9.29 20.74 29.91
CA GLY A 455 7.96 21.37 29.98
C GLY A 455 7.77 22.51 28.96
N VAL A 456 8.84 22.96 28.30
CA VAL A 456 8.75 23.96 27.22
C VAL A 456 8.37 23.27 25.91
N PRO A 457 7.23 23.62 25.26
CA PRO A 457 6.73 22.91 24.09
C PRO A 457 7.73 22.79 22.93
N ALA A 458 8.50 23.85 22.65
CA ALA A 458 9.49 23.84 21.58
C ALA A 458 10.66 22.86 21.85
N ASN A 459 11.09 22.75 23.10
CA ASN A 459 12.16 21.83 23.48
C ASN A 459 11.66 20.38 23.40
N PHE A 460 10.45 20.13 23.88
CA PHE A 460 9.85 18.80 23.81
C PHE A 460 9.57 18.39 22.36
N ALA A 461 9.09 19.30 21.50
CA ALA A 461 8.89 19.01 20.08
C ALA A 461 10.19 18.61 19.36
N TYR A 462 11.33 19.19 19.74
CA TYR A 462 12.64 18.74 19.24
C TYR A 462 12.94 17.30 19.67
N VAL A 463 12.68 16.96 20.94
CA VAL A 463 12.89 15.61 21.47
C VAL A 463 11.92 14.61 20.85
N ASP A 464 10.64 14.95 20.75
CA ASP A 464 9.63 14.10 20.13
C ASP A 464 9.98 13.76 18.68
N ASN A 465 10.56 14.70 17.92
CA ASN A 465 11.01 14.43 16.55
C ASN A 465 12.17 13.42 16.46
N LEU A 466 12.92 13.19 17.53
CA LEU A 466 14.11 12.34 17.54
C LEU A 466 13.94 11.07 18.38
N LEU A 467 13.10 11.09 19.41
CA LEU A 467 12.91 10.01 20.37
C LEU A 467 11.46 9.59 20.36
N ASN A 468 11.23 8.29 20.16
CA ASN A 468 9.96 7.69 20.51
C ASN A 468 9.94 7.53 22.04
N TRP A 469 9.54 8.57 22.75
CA TRP A 469 9.53 8.57 24.21
C TRP A 469 8.49 7.61 24.78
N GLU A 470 7.42 7.27 24.04
CA GLU A 470 6.48 6.22 24.40
C GLU A 470 7.16 4.83 24.42
N SER A 471 8.10 4.58 23.50
CA SER A 471 8.94 3.38 23.50
C SER A 471 9.80 3.29 24.76
N LEU A 472 10.38 4.42 25.21
CA LEU A 472 11.12 4.47 26.47
C LEU A 472 10.21 4.21 27.68
N CYS A 473 9.02 4.80 27.70
CA CYS A 473 8.01 4.55 28.74
C CYS A 473 7.65 3.06 28.80
N ASP A 474 7.22 2.47 27.69
CA ASP A 474 6.87 1.05 27.62
C ASP A 474 8.06 0.16 28.02
N TYR A 475 9.30 0.52 27.63
CA TYR A 475 10.52 -0.22 28.02
C TYR A 475 10.69 -0.26 29.54
N PHE A 476 10.64 0.88 30.22
CA PHE A 476 10.81 0.94 31.68
C PHE A 476 9.63 0.31 32.43
N MET A 477 8.41 0.59 31.99
CA MET A 477 7.21 0.03 32.61
C MET A 477 7.19 -1.49 32.53
N PHE A 478 7.55 -2.05 31.37
CA PHE A 478 7.53 -3.49 31.17
C PHE A 478 8.65 -4.21 31.92
N ASN A 479 9.86 -3.63 31.95
CA ASN A 479 10.95 -4.14 32.78
C ASN A 479 10.63 -4.04 34.28
N SER A 480 9.92 -2.97 34.70
CA SER A 480 9.38 -2.84 36.06
C SER A 480 8.32 -3.91 36.36
N TYR A 481 7.37 -4.14 35.45
CA TYR A 481 6.32 -5.15 35.60
C TYR A 481 6.90 -6.55 35.82
N THR A 482 7.85 -6.94 34.97
CA THR A 482 8.52 -8.25 34.98
C THR A 482 9.58 -8.38 36.08
N VAL A 483 9.93 -7.26 36.74
CA VAL A 483 11.04 -7.15 37.70
C VAL A 483 12.33 -7.67 37.06
N THR A 484 12.69 -7.08 35.92
CA THR A 484 13.89 -7.47 35.17
C THR A 484 15.15 -7.05 35.91
N MET A 485 16.05 -8.01 36.09
CA MET A 485 17.22 -7.92 36.96
C MET A 485 18.55 -7.80 36.22
N ASP A 486 18.53 -7.92 34.88
CA ASP A 486 19.71 -7.85 34.02
C ASP A 486 19.44 -7.05 32.73
N TRP A 487 19.40 -5.73 32.89
CA TRP A 487 19.14 -4.73 31.85
C TRP A 487 19.81 -3.38 32.20
N LEU A 488 19.86 -2.42 31.28
CA LEU A 488 20.54 -1.12 31.35
C LEU A 488 22.09 -1.17 31.33
N ASN A 489 22.73 -1.84 32.28
CA ASN A 489 24.19 -2.00 32.31
C ASN A 489 24.71 -3.15 31.44
N TRP A 490 23.84 -4.14 31.19
CA TRP A 490 24.06 -5.20 30.23
C TRP A 490 22.99 -5.11 29.15
N ASN A 491 22.01 -6.01 29.12
CA ASN A 491 21.14 -6.30 27.99
C ASN A 491 20.24 -5.11 27.57
N THR A 492 20.80 -4.18 26.80
CA THR A 492 20.11 -2.96 26.34
C THR A 492 20.47 -2.68 24.90
N ALA A 493 19.45 -2.44 24.10
CA ALA A 493 19.57 -2.08 22.70
C ALA A 493 18.56 -0.99 22.35
N TRP A 494 19.00 -0.02 21.57
CA TRP A 494 18.14 1.04 21.04
C TRP A 494 18.68 1.53 19.70
N TRP A 495 17.79 1.95 18.82
CA TRP A 495 18.14 2.23 17.44
C TRP A 495 17.18 3.23 16.80
N HIS A 496 17.57 3.79 15.65
CA HIS A 496 16.64 4.45 14.74
C HIS A 496 17.08 4.29 13.29
N GLY A 497 16.08 4.40 12.40
CA GLY A 497 16.28 4.45 10.96
C GLY A 497 16.68 5.83 10.46
N THR A 498 17.39 5.86 9.34
CA THR A 498 17.82 7.08 8.63
C THR A 498 17.43 7.08 7.15
N ASP A 499 16.83 6.00 6.63
CA ASP A 499 16.23 6.01 5.30
C ASP A 499 15.01 6.96 5.31
N PRO A 500 15.00 8.02 4.48
CA PRO A 500 13.85 8.93 4.38
C PRO A 500 12.55 8.24 3.96
N LEU A 501 12.64 7.16 3.18
CA LEU A 501 11.50 6.38 2.69
C LEU A 501 11.04 5.31 3.68
N GLY A 502 11.93 4.84 4.56
CA GLY A 502 11.59 3.83 5.57
C GLY A 502 10.88 4.37 6.81
N ASP A 503 10.34 3.46 7.64
CA ASP A 503 9.67 3.76 8.91
C ASP A 503 10.67 3.78 10.09
N LYS A 504 10.19 4.07 11.31
CA LYS A 504 10.93 3.98 12.59
C LYS A 504 12.18 4.85 12.65
N LYS A 505 12.01 6.11 12.23
CA LYS A 505 13.05 7.15 12.16
C LYS A 505 13.39 7.82 13.51
N LYS A 506 12.65 7.51 14.58
CA LYS A 506 12.89 8.00 15.95
C LYS A 506 13.59 6.92 16.78
N TRP A 507 14.50 7.32 17.68
CA TRP A 507 15.15 6.43 18.64
C TRP A 507 14.10 5.64 19.41
N ARG A 508 14.27 4.33 19.45
CA ARG A 508 13.35 3.38 20.08
C ARG A 508 14.08 2.18 20.67
N TYR A 509 13.40 1.44 21.52
CA TYR A 509 14.00 0.38 22.33
C TYR A 509 13.68 -1.02 21.85
N THR A 510 14.68 -1.88 22.04
CA THR A 510 14.64 -3.29 21.74
C THR A 510 14.70 -4.08 23.04
N LEU A 511 13.81 -5.06 23.22
CA LEU A 511 13.97 -6.04 24.30
C LEU A 511 15.14 -6.98 24.00
N TRP A 512 15.97 -7.26 24.99
CA TRP A 512 17.13 -8.12 24.83
C TRP A 512 17.35 -8.96 26.10
N ASP A 513 17.33 -10.29 25.93
CA ASP A 513 17.71 -11.28 26.95
C ASP A 513 16.92 -11.14 28.26
N MET A 514 15.67 -11.59 28.20
CA MET A 514 14.65 -11.37 29.22
C MET A 514 14.46 -12.59 30.15
N ASP A 515 15.50 -13.40 30.34
CA ASP A 515 15.49 -14.60 31.19
C ASP A 515 15.66 -14.28 32.69
N ALA A 516 16.34 -13.18 33.03
CA ALA A 516 16.51 -12.68 34.40
C ALA A 516 15.28 -11.89 34.92
N THR A 517 14.12 -12.55 34.97
CA THR A 517 12.82 -11.94 35.29
C THR A 517 12.03 -12.75 36.32
N PHE A 518 11.02 -12.14 36.94
CA PHE A 518 10.12 -12.78 37.90
C PHE A 518 10.84 -13.50 39.05
N GLY A 519 11.84 -12.83 39.63
CA GLY A 519 12.64 -13.32 40.75
C GLY A 519 13.61 -14.47 40.41
N HIS A 520 13.85 -14.74 39.12
CA HIS A 520 14.81 -15.74 38.65
C HIS A 520 16.11 -15.08 38.19
N TYR A 521 17.23 -15.73 38.47
CA TYR A 521 18.60 -15.36 38.09
C TYR A 521 19.23 -14.20 38.90
N ILE A 522 20.37 -13.68 38.43
CA ILE A 522 21.25 -12.75 39.15
C ILE A 522 20.79 -11.30 38.90
N ASN A 523 20.77 -10.50 39.97
CA ASN A 523 20.53 -9.05 39.91
C ASN A 523 21.79 -8.28 39.55
N TYR A 524 22.10 -8.21 38.25
CA TYR A 524 23.23 -7.46 37.72
C TYR A 524 22.96 -5.96 37.63
N THR A 525 21.71 -5.54 37.42
CA THR A 525 21.34 -4.12 37.33
C THR A 525 21.37 -3.42 38.70
N GLY A 526 21.16 -4.18 39.78
CA GLY A 526 21.03 -3.64 41.12
C GLY A 526 19.64 -3.12 41.43
N VAL A 527 18.59 -3.80 40.92
CA VAL A 527 17.20 -3.49 41.24
C VAL A 527 16.99 -3.57 42.76
N PRO A 528 16.46 -2.53 43.43
CA PRO A 528 16.38 -2.47 44.90
C PRO A 528 15.56 -3.60 45.55
N ASP A 529 14.43 -3.94 44.95
CA ASP A 529 13.58 -5.07 45.35
C ASP A 529 13.37 -6.00 44.15
N ILE A 530 13.70 -7.28 44.35
CA ILE A 530 13.62 -8.33 43.32
C ILE A 530 12.39 -9.23 43.49
N THR A 531 11.58 -8.95 44.51
CA THR A 531 10.36 -9.71 44.80
C THR A 531 9.17 -9.19 43.99
N ALA A 532 8.07 -9.93 43.99
CA ALA A 532 6.84 -9.52 43.33
C ALA A 532 6.26 -8.19 43.88
N ASN A 533 6.70 -7.74 45.06
CA ASN A 533 6.26 -6.51 45.71
C ASN A 533 7.07 -5.27 45.30
N ALA A 534 8.04 -5.38 44.39
CA ALA A 534 8.88 -4.27 43.99
C ALA A 534 8.06 -3.08 43.47
N ASP A 535 8.19 -1.91 44.07
CA ASP A 535 7.43 -0.73 43.63
C ASP A 535 7.74 -0.36 42.17
N PRO A 536 6.72 0.05 41.38
CA PRO A 536 6.89 0.41 39.98
C PRO A 536 8.01 1.44 39.73
N CYS A 537 8.12 2.42 40.63
CA CYS A 537 9.11 3.51 40.58
C CYS A 537 10.52 3.09 41.05
N ASN A 538 10.74 1.84 41.47
CA ASN A 538 12.09 1.37 41.83
C ASN A 538 13.07 1.48 40.65
N VAL A 539 12.59 1.22 39.43
CA VAL A 539 13.44 1.27 38.22
C VAL A 539 13.68 2.69 37.72
N GLU A 540 12.78 3.62 38.04
CA GLU A 540 12.93 5.03 37.71
C GLU A 540 14.08 5.67 38.48
N ASN A 541 14.35 5.22 39.70
CA ASN A 541 15.37 5.79 40.58
C ASN A 541 16.74 5.08 40.46
N LEU A 542 16.95 4.26 39.43
CA LEU A 542 18.23 3.57 39.23
C LEU A 542 19.34 4.57 38.91
N PRO A 543 20.57 4.41 39.45
CA PRO A 543 21.64 5.40 39.34
C PRO A 543 22.35 5.36 37.98
N ASN A 544 21.60 5.52 36.88
CA ASN A 544 22.04 5.41 35.49
C ASN A 544 22.95 4.18 35.25
N PRO A 545 22.44 2.94 35.46
CA PRO A 545 23.22 1.73 35.24
C PRO A 545 23.72 1.69 33.79
N GLY A 546 25.02 1.42 33.61
CA GLY A 546 25.66 1.40 32.30
C GLY A 546 26.14 2.78 31.79
N GLY A 547 25.55 3.89 32.25
CA GLY A 547 25.99 5.25 31.93
C GLY A 547 25.42 5.84 30.63
N GLN A 548 24.44 5.20 30.00
CA GLN A 548 23.82 5.66 28.74
C GLN A 548 22.80 6.79 28.93
N GLY A 549 22.38 7.05 30.18
CA GLY A 549 21.43 8.11 30.55
C GLY A 549 19.97 7.79 30.34
N HIS A 550 19.60 6.51 30.14
CA HIS A 550 18.21 6.13 29.92
C HIS A 550 17.31 6.49 31.10
N THR A 551 17.75 6.21 32.32
CA THR A 551 17.03 6.57 33.54
C THR A 551 16.93 8.09 33.70
N ASP A 552 18.05 8.80 33.52
CA ASP A 552 18.10 10.27 33.59
C ASP A 552 17.13 10.94 32.59
N ILE A 553 17.00 10.38 31.38
CA ILE A 553 16.07 10.86 30.36
C ILE A 553 14.62 10.62 30.83
N LEU A 554 14.28 9.41 31.26
CA LEU A 554 12.93 9.09 31.70
C LEU A 554 12.50 9.96 32.89
N GLU A 555 13.32 10.02 33.94
CA GLU A 555 13.07 10.84 35.13
C GLU A 555 12.80 12.29 34.74
N LYS A 556 13.63 12.86 33.86
CA LYS A 556 13.48 14.24 33.42
C LYS A 556 12.22 14.48 32.59
N LEU A 557 11.87 13.55 31.70
CA LEU A 557 10.65 13.66 30.91
C LEU A 557 9.40 13.57 31.78
N ILE A 558 9.34 12.61 32.72
CA ILE A 558 8.22 12.48 33.66
C ILE A 558 8.13 13.73 34.56
N ALA A 559 9.24 14.19 35.13
CA ALA A 559 9.22 15.28 36.11
C ALA A 559 8.87 16.66 35.50
N GLU A 560 9.21 16.91 34.24
CA GLU A 560 9.06 18.24 33.63
C GLU A 560 7.95 18.32 32.58
N ASN A 561 7.52 17.20 31.98
CA ASN A 561 6.53 17.20 30.92
C ASN A 561 5.22 16.49 31.34
N PRO A 562 4.13 17.24 31.57
CA PRO A 562 2.85 16.68 32.01
C PRO A 562 2.23 15.66 31.04
N ILE A 563 2.54 15.72 29.73
CA ILE A 563 2.05 14.75 28.75
C ILE A 563 2.72 13.40 28.97
N VAL A 564 4.03 13.39 29.21
CA VAL A 564 4.79 12.17 29.46
C VAL A 564 4.41 11.56 30.81
N GLU A 565 4.29 12.39 31.86
CA GLU A 565 3.81 11.95 33.18
C GLU A 565 2.43 11.30 33.08
N GLN A 566 1.49 11.99 32.44
CA GLN A 566 0.12 11.51 32.21
C GLN A 566 0.13 10.18 31.46
N TYR A 567 0.89 10.07 30.37
CA TYR A 567 0.99 8.85 29.59
C TYR A 567 1.58 7.70 30.41
N TYR A 568 2.72 7.91 31.07
CA TYR A 568 3.44 6.84 31.77
C TYR A 568 2.59 6.20 32.88
N ILE A 569 1.92 7.02 33.71
CA ILE A 569 1.10 6.52 34.82
C ILE A 569 -0.17 5.84 34.28
N THR A 570 -0.89 6.47 33.34
CA THR A 570 -2.14 5.89 32.84
C THR A 570 -1.95 4.69 31.93
N ARG A 571 -0.86 4.64 31.16
CA ARG A 571 -0.46 3.46 30.38
C ARG A 571 -0.28 2.25 31.29
N TYR A 572 0.25 2.45 32.51
CA TYR A 572 0.43 1.36 33.48
C TYR A 572 -0.93 0.81 33.93
N ALA A 573 -1.85 1.71 34.27
CA ALA A 573 -3.23 1.34 34.65
C ALA A 573 -3.95 0.62 33.50
N ASP A 574 -3.85 1.12 32.28
CA ASP A 574 -4.48 0.53 31.10
C ASP A 574 -4.00 -0.91 30.85
N LEU A 575 -2.68 -1.11 30.89
CA LEU A 575 -2.07 -2.42 30.66
C LEU A 575 -2.45 -3.41 31.76
N LEU A 576 -2.47 -2.98 33.04
CA LEU A 576 -2.90 -3.82 34.17
C LEU A 576 -4.37 -4.24 34.10
N ASN A 577 -5.20 -3.43 33.46
CA ASN A 577 -6.61 -3.74 33.22
C ASN A 577 -6.86 -4.54 31.93
N THR A 578 -5.81 -4.78 31.14
CA THR A 578 -5.90 -5.47 29.84
C THR A 578 -4.84 -6.58 29.76
N LYS A 579 -3.74 -6.34 29.05
CA LYS A 579 -2.77 -7.36 28.60
C LYS A 579 -1.72 -7.73 29.64
N LEU A 580 -1.49 -6.89 30.65
CA LEU A 580 -0.65 -7.21 31.81
C LEU A 580 -1.48 -7.66 33.03
N SER A 581 -2.79 -7.81 32.86
CA SER A 581 -3.66 -8.39 33.89
C SER A 581 -3.37 -9.88 34.09
N CYS A 582 -3.50 -10.39 35.31
CA CYS A 582 -3.32 -11.82 35.58
C CYS A 582 -4.32 -12.70 34.81
N ALA A 583 -5.53 -12.18 34.53
CA ALA A 583 -6.53 -12.86 33.73
C ALA A 583 -6.08 -13.10 32.28
N TYR A 584 -5.12 -12.32 31.78
CA TYR A 584 -4.52 -12.50 30.46
C TYR A 584 -3.17 -13.22 30.51
N VAL A 585 -2.30 -12.79 31.42
CA VAL A 585 -0.89 -13.22 31.48
C VAL A 585 -0.76 -14.69 31.86
N ILE A 586 -1.58 -15.20 32.79
CA ILE A 586 -1.53 -16.62 33.18
C ILE A 586 -1.99 -17.55 32.05
N PRO A 587 -3.16 -17.33 31.39
CA PRO A 587 -3.53 -18.13 30.22
C PRO A 587 -2.51 -18.07 29.08
N LEU A 588 -1.86 -16.92 28.85
CA LEU A 588 -0.78 -16.83 27.86
C LEU A 588 0.41 -17.72 28.24
N LEU A 589 0.90 -17.63 29.48
CA LEU A 589 1.99 -18.50 29.96
C LEU A 589 1.61 -19.98 29.82
N ASP A 590 0.40 -20.34 30.23
CA ASP A 590 -0.09 -21.72 30.16
C ASP A 590 -0.18 -22.22 28.72
N SER A 591 -0.59 -21.36 27.77
CA SER A 591 -0.62 -21.73 26.35
C SER A 591 0.78 -22.08 25.83
N MET A 592 1.79 -21.28 26.15
CA MET A 592 3.18 -21.52 25.73
C MET A 592 3.79 -22.76 26.43
N ILE A 593 3.51 -22.95 27.72
CA ILE A 593 3.93 -24.15 28.46
C ILE A 593 3.32 -25.41 27.85
N ASN A 594 2.07 -25.36 27.41
CA ASN A 594 1.39 -26.50 26.79
C ASN A 594 2.03 -26.91 25.45
N GLU A 595 2.70 -26.00 24.74
CA GLU A 595 3.44 -26.34 23.52
C GLU A 595 4.71 -27.15 23.81
N ILE A 596 5.45 -26.80 24.87
CA ILE A 596 6.71 -27.49 25.21
C ILE A 596 6.54 -28.69 26.14
N ALA A 597 5.46 -28.75 26.91
CA ALA A 597 5.24 -29.79 27.92
C ALA A 597 5.32 -31.23 27.37
N PRO A 598 4.78 -31.56 26.17
CA PRO A 598 4.91 -32.91 25.59
C PRO A 598 6.36 -33.34 25.33
N GLU A 599 7.27 -32.37 25.15
CA GLU A 599 8.66 -32.60 24.76
C GLU A 599 9.63 -32.61 25.95
N MET A 600 9.20 -32.08 27.10
CA MET A 600 9.99 -32.07 28.34
C MET A 600 10.45 -33.45 28.82
N PRO A 601 9.72 -34.56 28.65
CA PRO A 601 10.25 -35.89 28.93
C PRO A 601 11.53 -36.22 28.14
N GLY A 602 11.61 -35.84 26.86
CA GLY A 602 12.79 -36.03 26.02
C GLY A 602 13.96 -35.13 26.47
N GLN A 603 13.66 -33.86 26.75
CA GLN A 603 14.61 -32.90 27.35
C GLN A 603 15.24 -33.47 28.64
N ILE A 604 14.40 -33.98 29.55
CA ILE A 604 14.84 -34.55 30.84
C ILE A 604 15.62 -35.85 30.65
N ALA A 605 15.19 -36.71 29.72
CA ALA A 605 15.92 -37.94 29.43
C ALA A 605 17.34 -37.67 28.92
N ARG A 606 17.54 -36.58 28.17
CA ARG A 606 18.84 -36.21 27.60
C ARG A 606 19.75 -35.47 28.57
N TRP A 607 19.21 -34.50 29.31
CA TRP A 607 19.98 -33.55 30.13
C TRP A 607 19.86 -33.79 31.64
N GLY A 608 19.03 -34.75 32.06
CA GLY A 608 18.72 -35.03 33.46
C GLY A 608 17.58 -34.18 34.01
N GLY A 609 17.46 -34.12 35.34
CA GLY A 609 16.35 -33.43 36.01
C GLY A 609 15.15 -34.32 36.31
N ASN A 610 14.02 -33.71 36.63
CA ASN A 610 12.80 -34.37 37.05
C ASN A 610 11.56 -33.57 36.63
N ILE A 611 10.59 -34.25 36.03
CA ILE A 611 9.40 -33.59 35.47
C ILE A 611 8.59 -32.84 36.54
N THR A 612 8.48 -33.39 37.74
CA THR A 612 7.78 -32.74 38.86
C THR A 612 8.52 -31.49 39.33
N THR A 613 9.86 -31.49 39.34
CA THR A 613 10.64 -30.29 39.65
C THR A 613 10.41 -29.19 38.61
N TRP A 614 10.45 -29.52 37.32
CA TRP A 614 10.14 -28.54 36.28
C TRP A 614 8.72 -27.97 36.42
N GLN A 615 7.72 -28.85 36.63
CA GLN A 615 6.33 -28.43 36.88
C GLN A 615 6.22 -27.49 38.10
N ASN A 616 6.95 -27.77 39.19
CA ASN A 616 6.99 -26.91 40.37
C ASN A 616 7.67 -25.56 40.08
N ASN A 617 8.71 -25.52 39.25
CA ASN A 617 9.35 -24.27 38.84
C ASN A 617 8.40 -23.40 37.99
N VAL A 618 7.66 -24.02 37.06
CA VAL A 618 6.60 -23.34 36.30
C VAL A 618 5.50 -22.83 37.24
N GLN A 619 5.11 -23.63 38.24
CA GLN A 619 4.16 -23.17 39.25
C GLN A 619 4.70 -21.97 40.06
N GLY A 620 5.98 -21.98 40.42
CA GLY A 620 6.63 -20.84 41.09
C GLY A 620 6.60 -19.56 40.25
N LEU A 621 6.76 -19.67 38.92
CA LEU A 621 6.59 -18.54 38.00
C LEU A 621 5.14 -18.02 38.00
N ARG A 622 4.14 -18.91 37.95
CA ARG A 622 2.71 -18.51 38.07
C ARG A 622 2.43 -17.80 39.39
N ASP A 623 2.94 -18.34 40.48
CA ASP A 623 2.72 -17.79 41.82
C ASP A 623 3.35 -16.40 41.96
N TYR A 624 4.53 -16.18 41.37
CA TYR A 624 5.16 -14.86 41.31
C TYR A 624 4.30 -13.87 40.51
N ILE A 625 3.84 -14.24 39.31
CA ILE A 625 2.99 -13.39 38.46
C ILE A 625 1.69 -13.01 39.20
N ASN A 626 1.02 -13.97 39.84
CA ASN A 626 -0.20 -13.70 40.61
C ASN A 626 0.03 -12.73 41.77
N GLN A 627 1.14 -12.87 42.50
CA GLN A 627 1.54 -11.92 43.53
C GLN A 627 1.82 -10.53 42.93
N ARG A 628 2.50 -10.49 41.77
CA ARG A 628 2.89 -9.25 41.08
C ARG A 628 1.67 -8.43 40.67
N CYS A 629 0.65 -9.04 40.07
CA CYS A 629 -0.58 -8.34 39.68
C CYS A 629 -1.28 -7.67 40.87
N THR A 630 -1.23 -8.30 42.05
CA THR A 630 -1.84 -7.76 43.26
C THR A 630 -1.02 -6.60 43.81
N ALA A 631 0.31 -6.77 43.88
CA ALA A 631 1.22 -5.78 44.45
C ALA A 631 1.32 -4.49 43.62
N LEU A 632 1.26 -4.59 42.29
CA LEU A 632 1.43 -3.44 41.39
C LEU A 632 0.40 -2.33 41.62
N THR A 633 -0.85 -2.68 41.97
CA THR A 633 -1.87 -1.67 42.27
C THR A 633 -1.49 -0.83 43.49
N ALA A 634 -0.97 -1.46 44.54
CA ALA A 634 -0.51 -0.75 45.74
C ALA A 634 0.74 0.08 45.45
N GLY A 635 1.70 -0.47 44.72
CA GLY A 635 2.91 0.25 44.35
C GLY A 635 2.64 1.48 43.47
N LEU A 636 1.67 1.43 42.56
CA LEU A 636 1.27 2.61 41.77
C LEU A 636 0.67 3.72 42.64
N ILE A 637 -0.14 3.35 43.63
CA ILE A 637 -0.71 4.28 44.61
C ILE A 637 0.42 4.97 45.40
N ASP A 638 1.38 4.19 45.89
CA ASP A 638 2.49 4.69 46.70
C ASP A 638 3.46 5.55 45.88
N CYS A 639 3.79 5.16 44.65
CA CYS A 639 4.73 5.88 43.78
C CYS A 639 4.19 7.23 43.29
N TYR A 640 2.91 7.32 42.91
CA TYR A 640 2.36 8.52 42.24
C TYR A 640 1.25 9.21 43.02
N SER A 641 1.11 8.92 44.32
CA SER A 641 0.09 9.53 45.19
C SER A 641 -1.33 9.39 44.65
N LEU A 642 -1.63 8.25 44.01
CA LEU A 642 -2.95 7.97 43.45
C LEU A 642 -3.95 7.61 44.55
N THR A 643 -5.23 7.60 44.20
CA THR A 643 -6.31 7.10 45.08
C THR A 643 -7.13 6.02 44.39
N GLY A 644 -7.82 5.19 45.16
CA GLY A 644 -8.58 4.05 44.64
C GLY A 644 -7.79 2.73 44.69
N PRO A 645 -7.87 1.87 43.66
CA PRO A 645 -8.61 2.08 42.42
C PRO A 645 -10.13 2.03 42.64
N PHE A 646 -10.86 2.70 41.77
CA PHE A 646 -12.32 2.73 41.78
C PHE A 646 -12.88 1.93 40.63
N ASN A 647 -14.05 1.31 40.84
CA ASN A 647 -14.74 0.60 39.78
C ASN A 647 -15.32 1.59 38.77
N VAL A 648 -14.94 1.43 37.50
CA VAL A 648 -15.41 2.26 36.40
C VAL A 648 -16.01 1.36 35.32
N THR A 649 -17.18 1.71 34.82
CA THR A 649 -17.80 1.03 33.69
C THR A 649 -17.86 1.95 32.48
N PHE A 650 -17.23 1.55 31.38
CA PHE A 650 -17.31 2.22 30.09
C PHE A 650 -18.35 1.52 29.22
N ASN A 651 -19.24 2.28 28.59
CA ASN A 651 -20.30 1.73 27.74
C ASN A 651 -20.55 2.59 26.50
N VAL A 652 -21.18 2.02 25.48
CA VAL A 652 -21.62 2.75 24.27
C VAL A 652 -23.12 2.57 24.08
N SER A 653 -23.78 3.60 23.57
CA SER A 653 -25.22 3.59 23.29
C SER A 653 -25.53 4.29 21.97
N PRO A 654 -26.25 3.68 21.03
CA PRO A 654 -26.68 2.28 21.00
C PRO A 654 -25.51 1.29 21.03
N ALA A 655 -25.81 0.02 21.35
CA ALA A 655 -24.80 -1.02 21.27
C ALA A 655 -24.22 -1.13 19.85
N ALA A 656 -22.90 -1.26 19.74
CA ALA A 656 -22.14 -1.28 18.49
C ALA A 656 -22.16 0.01 17.66
N ALA A 657 -22.68 1.13 18.19
CA ALA A 657 -22.67 2.42 17.50
C ALA A 657 -21.29 3.11 17.47
N GLY A 658 -20.37 2.71 18.35
CA GLY A 658 -19.02 3.25 18.36
C GLY A 658 -18.09 2.57 19.36
N LEU A 659 -16.95 3.19 19.59
CA LEU A 659 -15.86 2.75 20.44
C LEU A 659 -15.41 3.87 21.39
N ILE A 660 -14.86 3.49 22.54
CA ILE A 660 -14.22 4.37 23.51
C ILE A 660 -12.76 3.98 23.65
N LYS A 661 -11.86 4.92 23.39
CA LYS A 661 -10.46 4.84 23.81
C LYS A 661 -10.35 5.42 25.21
N VAL A 662 -9.84 4.63 26.15
CA VAL A 662 -9.52 5.05 27.51
C VAL A 662 -8.01 5.16 27.60
N ASN A 663 -7.50 6.39 27.77
CA ASN A 663 -6.09 6.74 27.73
C ASN A 663 -5.39 6.15 26.49
N SER A 664 -4.62 5.07 26.64
CA SER A 664 -3.85 4.41 25.59
C SER A 664 -4.53 3.18 24.98
N VAL A 665 -5.64 2.68 25.55
CA VAL A 665 -6.28 1.43 25.13
C VAL A 665 -7.71 1.64 24.62
N TRP A 666 -8.09 0.91 23.58
CA TRP A 666 -9.48 0.77 23.20
C TRP A 666 -10.18 -0.21 24.15
N ALA A 667 -11.34 0.16 24.67
CA ALA A 667 -12.11 -0.73 25.53
C ALA A 667 -12.42 -2.04 24.77
N PRO A 668 -12.11 -3.22 25.34
CA PRO A 668 -12.16 -4.49 24.62
C PRO A 668 -13.58 -5.03 24.41
N SER A 669 -14.57 -4.50 25.13
CA SER A 669 -15.97 -4.94 25.10
C SER A 669 -16.87 -3.85 25.67
N TYR A 670 -18.19 -3.90 25.47
CA TYR A 670 -19.14 -3.00 26.16
C TYR A 670 -20.32 -3.79 26.75
N PRO A 671 -20.73 -3.51 28.01
CA PRO A 671 -20.04 -2.64 28.97
C PRO A 671 -18.68 -3.23 29.41
N TRP A 672 -17.67 -2.37 29.57
CA TRP A 672 -16.36 -2.73 30.12
C TRP A 672 -16.25 -2.22 31.55
N SER A 673 -16.44 -3.11 32.52
CA SER A 673 -16.24 -2.81 33.94
C SER A 673 -14.82 -3.16 34.37
N THR A 674 -14.10 -2.18 34.88
CA THR A 674 -12.69 -2.28 35.23
C THR A 674 -12.32 -1.30 36.36
N ASN A 675 -11.04 -1.14 36.68
CA ASN A 675 -10.56 -0.38 37.84
C ASN A 675 -9.61 0.75 37.42
N TYR A 676 -9.97 2.00 37.68
CA TYR A 676 -9.12 3.18 37.40
C TYR A 676 -8.82 3.99 38.64
N PHE A 677 -7.71 4.72 38.62
CA PHE A 677 -7.22 5.49 39.76
C PHE A 677 -7.70 6.94 39.73
N GLY A 678 -7.90 7.51 40.92
CA GLY A 678 -8.00 8.95 41.12
C GLY A 678 -6.64 9.59 41.39
N GLY A 679 -6.60 10.92 41.39
CA GLY A 679 -5.34 11.68 41.49
C GLY A 679 -4.66 11.93 40.14
N ILE A 680 -5.18 11.32 39.07
CA ILE A 680 -4.77 11.52 37.68
C ILE A 680 -6.02 11.56 36.78
N GLN A 681 -5.95 12.26 35.64
CA GLN A 681 -7.05 12.28 34.69
C GLN A 681 -7.17 10.93 33.97
N THR A 682 -8.39 10.52 33.65
CA THR A 682 -8.69 9.47 32.67
C THR A 682 -9.11 10.14 31.38
N ASN A 683 -8.27 10.04 30.35
CA ASN A 683 -8.52 10.59 29.02
C ASN A 683 -9.43 9.66 28.22
N LEU A 684 -10.34 10.23 27.44
CA LEU A 684 -11.37 9.52 26.69
C LEU A 684 -11.44 10.04 25.25
N ILE A 685 -11.60 9.13 24.30
CA ILE A 685 -11.95 9.46 22.91
C ILE A 685 -13.11 8.56 22.48
N ALA A 686 -14.20 9.14 22.03
CA ALA A 686 -15.28 8.42 21.36
C ALA A 686 -15.02 8.40 19.85
N GLN A 687 -15.15 7.22 19.24
CA GLN A 687 -15.09 7.06 17.80
C GLN A 687 -16.36 6.36 17.33
N ALA A 688 -17.12 7.03 16.46
CA ALA A 688 -18.33 6.43 15.89
C ALA A 688 -17.98 5.34 14.88
N ASN A 689 -18.79 4.28 14.84
CA ASN A 689 -18.74 3.30 13.76
C ASN A 689 -19.48 3.85 12.52
N PRO A 690 -19.21 3.32 11.32
CA PRO A 690 -19.94 3.72 10.12
C PRO A 690 -21.46 3.68 10.30
N GLY A 691 -22.16 4.75 9.89
CA GLY A 691 -23.61 4.92 10.07
C GLY A 691 -24.03 5.56 11.39
N PHE A 692 -23.07 6.05 12.19
CA PHE A 692 -23.33 6.77 13.43
C PHE A 692 -22.47 8.02 13.56
N LEU A 693 -22.95 9.00 14.35
CA LEU A 693 -22.22 10.18 14.79
C LEU A 693 -22.14 10.19 16.32
N PHE A 694 -21.02 10.65 16.87
CA PHE A 694 -20.93 10.90 18.31
C PHE A 694 -21.83 12.09 18.68
N ASP A 695 -22.63 11.92 19.73
CA ASP A 695 -23.58 12.93 20.20
C ASP A 695 -23.09 13.55 21.51
N HIS A 696 -23.00 12.76 22.58
CA HIS A 696 -22.51 13.25 23.88
C HIS A 696 -22.02 12.15 24.83
N TRP A 697 -21.38 12.56 25.92
CA TRP A 697 -21.04 11.72 27.07
C TRP A 697 -22.07 11.83 28.20
N GLU A 698 -22.44 10.69 28.77
CA GLU A 698 -23.07 10.63 30.10
C GLU A 698 -22.09 10.06 31.14
N TYR A 699 -22.17 10.57 32.37
CA TYR A 699 -21.35 10.15 33.52
C TYR A 699 -22.16 10.23 34.82
N THR A 700 -21.70 9.56 35.89
CA THR A 700 -22.41 9.49 37.18
C THR A 700 -21.87 10.41 38.28
N THR A 701 -20.54 10.57 38.42
CA THR A 701 -19.96 11.29 39.56
C THR A 701 -19.26 12.59 39.19
N GLY A 702 -18.20 12.55 38.37
CA GLY A 702 -17.34 13.71 38.11
C GLY A 702 -17.67 14.41 36.80
N PRO A 703 -17.70 15.77 36.73
CA PRO A 703 -17.89 16.42 35.44
C PRO A 703 -16.73 16.12 34.50
N MET A 704 -17.05 15.98 33.22
CA MET A 704 -16.09 15.98 32.13
C MET A 704 -15.30 17.30 32.10
N SER A 705 -14.05 17.25 31.65
CA SER A 705 -13.16 18.42 31.59
C SER A 705 -13.49 19.36 30.42
N LEU A 706 -14.06 18.82 29.34
CA LEU A 706 -14.57 19.54 28.18
C LEU A 706 -16.09 19.35 28.06
N PRO A 707 -16.81 20.13 27.22
CA PRO A 707 -18.23 19.94 26.98
C PRO A 707 -18.57 18.48 26.66
N ILE A 708 -19.73 18.00 27.13
CA ILE A 708 -20.12 16.59 26.94
C ILE A 708 -20.27 16.20 25.47
N THR A 709 -20.40 17.16 24.56
CA THR A 709 -20.45 16.97 23.11
C THR A 709 -19.08 16.91 22.44
N SER A 710 -17.98 17.04 23.20
CA SER A 710 -16.61 16.85 22.71
C SER A 710 -16.27 15.36 22.71
N ASP A 711 -16.01 14.79 21.53
CA ASP A 711 -15.64 13.38 21.36
C ASP A 711 -14.34 13.01 22.11
N THR A 712 -13.42 13.96 22.22
CA THR A 712 -12.20 13.90 23.01
C THR A 712 -12.43 14.62 24.33
N ASN A 713 -12.30 13.92 25.45
CA ASN A 713 -12.58 14.45 26.77
C ASN A 713 -11.70 13.80 27.85
N SER A 714 -11.85 14.22 29.11
CA SER A 714 -11.21 13.57 30.25
C SER A 714 -11.97 13.84 31.54
N LEU A 715 -11.80 12.98 32.55
CA LEU A 715 -12.39 13.17 33.88
C LEU A 715 -11.49 12.63 34.99
N ASN A 716 -11.68 13.17 36.21
CA ASN A 716 -11.03 12.66 37.41
C ASN A 716 -11.92 11.62 38.10
N ILE A 717 -11.43 10.39 38.22
CA ILE A 717 -12.15 9.30 38.89
C ILE A 717 -11.98 9.45 40.40
N ASN A 718 -13.07 9.75 41.12
CA ASN A 718 -13.05 9.96 42.58
C ASN A 718 -13.91 8.94 43.35
N GLY A 719 -14.45 7.94 42.65
CA GLY A 719 -15.43 6.99 43.17
C GLY A 719 -15.90 6.04 42.08
N ILE A 720 -16.93 5.25 42.39
CA ILE A 720 -17.58 4.41 41.38
C ILE A 720 -18.12 5.32 40.26
N GLU A 721 -17.84 4.97 39.01
CA GLU A 721 -18.17 5.80 37.86
C GLU A 721 -18.74 4.96 36.71
N ASN A 722 -19.74 5.47 36.00
CA ASN A 722 -20.24 4.86 34.77
C ASN A 722 -20.19 5.92 33.68
N ILE A 723 -19.45 5.64 32.61
CA ILE A 723 -19.23 6.57 31.50
C ILE A 723 -19.81 5.94 30.25
N THR A 724 -20.74 6.63 29.59
CA THR A 724 -21.35 6.15 28.35
C THR A 724 -21.14 7.16 27.24
N ALA A 725 -20.58 6.72 26.11
CA ALA A 725 -20.59 7.49 24.87
C ALA A 725 -21.91 7.22 24.14
N PHE A 726 -22.68 8.27 23.90
CA PHE A 726 -23.89 8.23 23.10
C PHE A 726 -23.59 8.61 21.66
N PHE A 727 -24.18 7.83 20.77
CA PHE A 727 -24.10 7.99 19.33
C PHE A 727 -25.51 8.04 18.77
N ILE A 728 -25.71 8.82 17.72
CA ILE A 728 -26.96 8.88 16.96
C ILE A 728 -26.73 8.30 15.57
N VAL A 729 -27.80 7.85 14.92
CA VAL A 729 -27.71 7.39 13.53
C VAL A 729 -27.24 8.57 12.69
N ASP A 730 -26.20 8.34 11.91
CA ASP A 730 -25.79 9.24 10.84
C ASP A 730 -26.87 9.11 9.76
N ASN A 731 -27.79 10.07 9.70
CA ASN A 731 -28.78 10.13 8.64
C ASN A 731 -28.21 11.03 7.53
N PRO A 732 -27.64 10.46 6.45
CA PRO A 732 -26.99 11.26 5.43
C PRO A 732 -27.98 12.07 4.58
N ASP A 733 -29.29 11.82 4.70
CA ASP A 733 -30.38 12.42 3.92
C ASP A 733 -31.58 12.62 4.88
N LEU A 734 -31.72 13.83 5.41
CA LEU A 734 -32.57 14.14 6.57
C LEU A 734 -34.07 14.17 6.23
N ASP A 735 -34.44 14.57 5.03
CA ASP A 735 -35.82 14.67 4.53
C ASP A 735 -36.18 13.61 3.48
N ALA A 736 -35.23 12.76 3.11
CA ALA A 736 -35.40 11.59 2.25
C ALA A 736 -35.75 11.94 0.80
N ASP A 737 -35.22 13.05 0.29
CA ASP A 737 -35.44 13.54 -1.07
C ASP A 737 -34.45 12.93 -2.09
N GLY A 738 -33.36 12.31 -1.62
CA GLY A 738 -32.37 11.60 -2.43
C GLY A 738 -31.00 12.28 -2.55
N CYS A 739 -30.83 13.51 -2.07
CA CYS A 739 -29.50 14.15 -1.96
C CYS A 739 -28.98 14.03 -0.53
N THR A 740 -27.65 14.16 -0.35
CA THR A 740 -27.10 14.10 1.01
C THR A 740 -27.16 15.48 1.66
N ASN A 741 -27.28 15.53 2.99
CA ASN A 741 -27.23 16.78 3.75
C ASN A 741 -25.97 17.62 3.42
N THR A 742 -24.87 16.95 3.03
CA THR A 742 -23.63 17.64 2.62
C THR A 742 -23.77 18.28 1.25
N ASP A 743 -24.43 17.60 0.32
CA ASP A 743 -24.69 18.09 -1.03
C ASP A 743 -25.64 19.29 -0.98
N GLU A 744 -26.71 19.22 -0.17
CA GLU A 744 -27.65 20.32 0.06
C GLU A 744 -26.98 21.55 0.68
N ILE A 745 -26.17 21.37 1.73
CA ILE A 745 -25.40 22.47 2.33
C ILE A 745 -24.43 23.08 1.30
N THR A 746 -23.89 22.27 0.40
CA THR A 746 -22.96 22.75 -0.65
C THR A 746 -23.71 23.55 -1.71
N ALA A 747 -24.90 23.11 -2.11
CA ALA A 747 -25.77 23.78 -3.07
C ALA A 747 -26.50 25.01 -2.47
N GLY A 748 -26.65 25.08 -1.14
CA GLY A 748 -27.33 26.17 -0.44
C GLY A 748 -28.81 25.92 -0.13
N THR A 749 -29.31 24.71 -0.41
CA THR A 749 -30.67 24.27 -0.06
C THR A 749 -30.77 23.83 1.41
N ASN A 750 -31.97 23.51 1.90
CA ASN A 750 -32.21 23.22 3.32
C ASN A 750 -32.33 21.70 3.59
N PRO A 751 -31.37 21.10 4.34
CA PRO A 751 -31.37 19.66 4.68
C PRO A 751 -32.52 19.15 5.55
N ASN A 752 -33.62 19.87 5.69
CA ASN A 752 -34.81 19.38 6.41
C ASN A 752 -36.08 19.66 5.61
N ASN A 753 -35.94 20.06 4.35
CA ASN A 753 -37.03 20.44 3.48
C ASN A 753 -36.76 19.90 2.07
N PRO A 754 -37.51 18.87 1.62
CA PRO A 754 -37.21 18.14 0.39
C PRO A 754 -37.53 18.94 -0.90
N ASP A 755 -37.87 20.22 -0.78
CA ASP A 755 -38.40 21.12 -1.83
C ASP A 755 -38.27 22.56 -1.28
N SER A 756 -37.11 23.18 -1.51
CA SER A 756 -36.64 24.40 -0.86
C SER A 756 -37.37 25.66 -1.32
N ASP A 757 -37.80 25.71 -2.57
CA ASP A 757 -38.51 26.84 -3.18
C ASP A 757 -40.04 26.62 -3.24
N GLY A 758 -40.49 25.37 -3.12
CA GLY A 758 -41.87 24.97 -2.85
C GLY A 758 -42.73 24.75 -4.10
N ASP A 759 -42.11 24.46 -5.23
CA ASP A 759 -42.80 24.38 -6.54
C ASP A 759 -43.28 22.96 -6.90
N GLY A 760 -42.83 21.95 -6.14
CA GLY A 760 -43.20 20.55 -6.27
C GLY A 760 -42.18 19.68 -7.01
N GLU A 761 -41.08 20.24 -7.48
CA GLU A 761 -39.84 19.51 -7.75
C GLU A 761 -39.08 19.29 -6.42
N ASN A 762 -38.01 18.49 -6.44
CA ASN A 762 -37.28 18.21 -5.20
C ASN A 762 -35.82 18.61 -5.35
N ASP A 763 -35.22 19.11 -4.28
CA ASP A 763 -33.89 19.71 -4.28
C ASP A 763 -32.86 18.79 -4.96
N CYS A 764 -32.89 17.48 -4.69
CA CYS A 764 -31.98 16.53 -5.34
C CYS A 764 -32.06 16.50 -6.88
N ALA A 765 -33.25 16.64 -7.46
CA ALA A 765 -33.40 16.65 -8.92
C ALA A 765 -32.79 17.92 -9.53
N GLU A 766 -32.98 19.04 -8.84
CA GLU A 766 -32.62 20.39 -9.30
C GLU A 766 -31.16 20.75 -8.98
N ILE A 767 -30.56 20.18 -7.92
CA ILE A 767 -29.12 20.26 -7.68
C ILE A 767 -28.34 19.48 -8.75
N GLY A 768 -28.91 18.39 -9.26
CA GLY A 768 -28.27 17.54 -10.27
C GLY A 768 -27.08 16.73 -9.73
N THR A 769 -26.18 16.30 -10.64
CA THR A 769 -25.12 15.32 -10.29
C THR A 769 -23.85 15.91 -9.68
N ASP A 770 -23.69 17.24 -9.71
CA ASP A 770 -22.53 17.94 -9.16
C ASP A 770 -22.98 19.05 -8.21
N PRO A 771 -23.07 18.78 -6.90
CA PRO A 771 -23.51 19.75 -5.91
C PRO A 771 -22.62 21.00 -5.78
N SER A 772 -21.39 20.96 -6.30
CA SER A 772 -20.51 22.14 -6.35
C SER A 772 -20.78 23.03 -7.57
N ASN A 773 -21.60 22.58 -8.51
CA ASN A 773 -22.08 23.31 -9.68
C ASN A 773 -23.53 22.87 -9.98
N PRO A 774 -24.51 23.33 -9.16
CA PRO A 774 -25.92 22.97 -9.30
C PRO A 774 -26.50 23.37 -10.66
N LEU A 775 -27.69 22.88 -11.00
CA LEU A 775 -28.41 23.36 -12.18
C LEU A 775 -28.87 24.81 -11.96
N ASP A 776 -28.84 25.56 -13.05
CA ASP A 776 -29.13 26.99 -13.16
C ASP A 776 -29.59 27.16 -14.62
N ALA A 777 -30.89 27.04 -14.84
CA ALA A 777 -31.50 26.81 -16.16
C ALA A 777 -31.39 28.03 -17.08
N ASP A 778 -31.42 29.23 -16.53
CA ASP A 778 -31.36 30.50 -17.24
C ASP A 778 -30.00 31.22 -17.14
N GLY A 779 -29.15 30.82 -16.19
CA GLY A 779 -27.82 31.37 -15.96
C GLY A 779 -27.78 32.70 -15.21
N ASP A 780 -28.83 33.05 -14.47
CA ASP A 780 -28.92 34.32 -13.73
C ASP A 780 -28.11 34.32 -12.42
N GLY A 781 -27.72 33.12 -11.95
CA GLY A 781 -26.92 32.87 -10.76
C GLY A 781 -27.70 32.49 -9.50
N ILE A 782 -29.02 32.37 -9.60
CA ILE A 782 -29.89 31.59 -8.71
C ILE A 782 -29.91 30.15 -9.27
N ILE A 783 -30.01 29.15 -8.39
CA ILE A 783 -30.04 27.74 -8.83
C ILE A 783 -31.49 27.27 -8.88
N ASP A 784 -31.78 26.31 -9.76
CA ASP A 784 -33.14 25.77 -9.98
C ASP A 784 -33.81 25.40 -8.64
N ALA A 785 -33.07 24.71 -7.75
CA ALA A 785 -33.57 24.27 -6.44
C ALA A 785 -33.95 25.41 -5.45
N LEU A 786 -33.74 26.67 -5.82
CA LEU A 786 -34.10 27.87 -5.06
C LEU A 786 -35.04 28.78 -5.84
N GLU A 787 -35.50 28.35 -7.02
CA GLU A 787 -36.20 29.17 -7.99
C GLU A 787 -37.36 28.45 -8.67
N SER A 788 -38.55 29.00 -8.50
CA SER A 788 -39.77 28.26 -8.80
C SER A 788 -40.12 28.16 -10.28
N SER A 789 -40.25 26.93 -10.76
CA SER A 789 -40.79 26.57 -12.08
C SER A 789 -42.29 26.87 -12.24
N THR A 790 -42.99 27.22 -11.16
CA THR A 790 -44.44 27.47 -11.19
C THR A 790 -44.82 28.93 -10.95
N THR A 791 -43.87 29.74 -10.48
CA THR A 791 -44.07 31.17 -10.25
C THR A 791 -43.62 31.93 -11.49
N ASP A 792 -44.42 32.89 -11.95
CA ASP A 792 -44.09 33.86 -12.99
C ASP A 792 -44.29 35.23 -12.34
N SER A 793 -43.19 35.82 -11.87
CA SER A 793 -43.21 36.95 -10.94
C SER A 793 -43.51 38.27 -11.62
N ASP A 794 -43.11 38.43 -12.88
CA ASP A 794 -43.32 39.64 -13.66
C ASP A 794 -44.43 39.50 -14.71
N GLY A 795 -44.95 38.30 -14.95
CA GLY A 795 -46.10 38.03 -15.79
C GLY A 795 -45.77 37.98 -17.28
N ASP A 796 -44.52 37.76 -17.65
CA ASP A 796 -44.05 37.75 -19.04
C ASP A 796 -44.38 36.43 -19.79
N GLY A 797 -44.83 35.42 -19.04
CA GLY A 797 -45.19 34.09 -19.52
C GLY A 797 -44.08 33.04 -19.38
N VAL A 798 -42.93 33.41 -18.84
CA VAL A 798 -41.83 32.54 -18.44
C VAL A 798 -41.86 32.38 -16.92
N ASN A 799 -41.59 31.17 -16.43
CA ASN A 799 -41.49 30.96 -14.99
C ASN A 799 -40.13 31.45 -14.50
N ASN A 800 -40.04 31.75 -13.20
CA ASN A 800 -38.83 32.27 -12.58
C ASN A 800 -37.59 31.40 -12.90
N GLU A 801 -37.71 30.07 -12.82
CA GLU A 801 -36.59 29.14 -13.10
C GLU A 801 -35.99 29.30 -14.50
N ALA A 802 -36.82 29.67 -15.49
CA ALA A 802 -36.37 29.84 -16.88
C ALA A 802 -36.25 31.30 -17.31
N ASP A 803 -36.40 32.25 -16.38
CA ASP A 803 -36.48 33.68 -16.64
C ASP A 803 -35.21 34.42 -16.17
N PRO A 804 -34.31 34.80 -17.10
CA PRO A 804 -33.07 35.53 -16.81
C PRO A 804 -33.24 36.84 -16.03
N ALA A 805 -34.47 37.35 -15.91
CA ALA A 805 -34.79 38.50 -15.08
C ALA A 805 -36.21 38.47 -14.53
N ASN A 806 -36.47 37.58 -13.56
CA ASN A 806 -37.62 37.44 -12.64
C ASN A 806 -38.55 38.64 -12.31
N THR A 807 -38.15 39.89 -12.54
CA THR A 807 -38.92 41.10 -12.19
C THR A 807 -39.04 42.09 -13.34
N ASP A 808 -38.52 41.77 -14.53
CA ASP A 808 -38.46 42.64 -15.70
C ASP A 808 -39.27 42.02 -16.85
N PRO A 809 -40.54 42.42 -17.03
CA PRO A 809 -41.42 41.77 -17.99
C PRO A 809 -40.97 41.89 -19.46
N CYS A 810 -39.92 42.66 -19.76
CA CYS A 810 -39.34 42.76 -21.09
C CYS A 810 -38.22 41.75 -21.35
N ILE A 811 -37.81 40.99 -20.35
CA ILE A 811 -36.75 39.98 -20.42
C ILE A 811 -37.36 38.67 -19.93
N PRO A 812 -37.16 37.55 -20.65
CA PRO A 812 -36.58 37.45 -21.99
C PRO A 812 -37.55 37.92 -23.10
N ASN A 813 -38.81 38.17 -22.77
CA ASN A 813 -39.86 38.38 -23.75
C ASN A 813 -40.25 39.86 -23.92
N ILE A 814 -39.59 40.55 -24.85
CA ILE A 814 -39.98 41.93 -25.23
C ILE A 814 -41.40 42.06 -25.79
N THR A 815 -42.05 40.93 -26.11
CA THR A 815 -43.44 40.88 -26.59
C THR A 815 -44.44 40.50 -25.50
N ALA A 816 -43.99 40.41 -24.25
CA ALA A 816 -44.86 40.14 -23.12
C ALA A 816 -45.97 41.20 -23.01
N PRO A 817 -47.21 40.83 -22.68
CA PRO A 817 -48.36 41.74 -22.71
C PRO A 817 -48.18 43.05 -21.93
N ASN A 818 -47.34 43.03 -20.90
CA ASN A 818 -47.05 44.11 -19.96
C ASN A 818 -45.66 44.76 -20.17
N CYS A 819 -44.84 44.29 -21.12
CA CYS A 819 -43.60 44.97 -21.49
C CYS A 819 -43.92 46.30 -22.19
N ASP A 820 -43.16 47.35 -21.90
CA ASP A 820 -43.17 48.66 -22.58
C ASP A 820 -41.73 48.91 -23.05
N SER A 821 -41.40 48.38 -24.22
CA SER A 821 -40.00 48.24 -24.65
C SER A 821 -39.37 49.56 -25.10
N ASP A 822 -40.16 50.53 -25.58
CA ASP A 822 -39.66 51.83 -26.04
C ASP A 822 -39.98 53.00 -25.10
N GLY A 823 -40.76 52.75 -24.05
CA GLY A 823 -41.01 53.67 -22.94
C GLY A 823 -41.94 54.82 -23.33
N ASP A 824 -42.77 54.64 -24.35
CA ASP A 824 -43.73 55.64 -24.83
C ASP A 824 -45.00 55.72 -23.96
N GLY A 825 -45.18 54.71 -23.09
CA GLY A 825 -46.28 54.59 -22.14
C GLY A 825 -47.40 53.65 -22.56
N LEU A 826 -47.27 52.94 -23.68
CA LEU A 826 -48.11 51.81 -24.07
C LEU A 826 -47.36 50.50 -23.82
N THR A 827 -48.04 49.51 -23.25
CA THR A 827 -47.48 48.15 -23.19
C THR A 827 -47.67 47.44 -24.53
N TYR A 828 -46.91 46.38 -24.80
CA TYR A 828 -46.98 45.59 -26.03
C TYR A 828 -48.40 45.15 -26.38
N SER A 829 -49.22 44.78 -25.38
CA SER A 829 -50.63 44.43 -25.62
C SER A 829 -51.50 45.63 -25.99
N GLN A 830 -51.18 46.83 -25.51
CA GLN A 830 -51.83 48.08 -25.91
C GLN A 830 -51.38 48.50 -27.30
N GLU A 831 -50.10 48.39 -27.62
CA GLU A 831 -49.55 48.72 -28.94
C GLU A 831 -50.07 47.77 -30.01
N THR A 832 -50.07 46.46 -29.72
CA THR A 832 -50.73 45.47 -30.59
C THR A 832 -52.22 45.77 -30.79
N ALA A 833 -52.91 46.22 -29.74
CA ALA A 833 -54.33 46.56 -29.84
C ALA A 833 -54.58 47.86 -30.63
N ASN A 834 -53.66 48.81 -30.57
CA ASN A 834 -53.70 50.07 -31.30
C ASN A 834 -53.04 49.98 -32.69
N GLY A 835 -52.38 48.85 -33.00
CA GLY A 835 -51.62 48.58 -34.23
C GLY A 835 -50.30 49.34 -34.35
N THR A 836 -49.83 49.98 -33.28
CA THR A 836 -48.60 50.78 -33.21
C THR A 836 -47.38 49.88 -32.97
N SER A 837 -46.18 50.39 -33.25
CA SER A 837 -44.94 49.63 -33.25
C SER A 837 -44.34 49.49 -31.85
N PRO A 838 -44.21 48.26 -31.29
CA PRO A 838 -43.75 48.03 -29.92
C PRO A 838 -42.32 48.40 -29.54
N THR A 839 -41.61 49.02 -30.48
CA THR A 839 -40.19 49.38 -30.36
C THR A 839 -39.90 50.74 -30.98
N ASN A 840 -40.93 51.44 -31.45
CA ASN A 840 -40.82 52.75 -32.06
C ASN A 840 -41.92 53.67 -31.52
N PRO A 841 -41.57 54.71 -30.76
CA PRO A 841 -42.55 55.49 -30.00
C PRO A 841 -43.43 56.42 -30.86
N ASP A 842 -43.34 56.44 -32.20
CA ASP A 842 -44.04 57.33 -33.15
C ASP A 842 -44.19 56.59 -34.49
N THR A 843 -45.30 55.87 -34.67
CA THR A 843 -45.46 54.84 -35.71
C THR A 843 -45.72 55.41 -37.10
N ASP A 844 -46.54 56.46 -37.21
CA ASP A 844 -46.87 57.07 -38.51
C ASP A 844 -45.90 58.19 -38.92
N GLY A 845 -45.03 58.63 -38.00
CA GLY A 845 -43.95 59.57 -38.25
C GLY A 845 -44.41 61.01 -38.43
N ASP A 846 -45.59 61.37 -37.93
CA ASP A 846 -46.13 62.73 -37.97
C ASP A 846 -45.48 63.66 -36.93
N GLY A 847 -44.77 63.09 -35.95
CA GLY A 847 -44.04 63.78 -34.89
C GLY A 847 -44.75 63.81 -33.53
N LEU A 848 -45.86 63.10 -33.35
CA LEU A 848 -46.50 62.77 -32.08
C LEU A 848 -46.16 61.33 -31.68
N SER A 849 -46.11 61.03 -30.38
CA SER A 849 -45.82 59.66 -29.95
C SER A 849 -47.10 58.83 -29.85
N ASP A 850 -47.04 57.54 -30.15
CA ASP A 850 -48.20 56.64 -30.20
C ASP A 850 -48.99 56.70 -28.87
N GLY A 851 -48.30 56.60 -27.74
CA GLY A 851 -48.90 56.72 -26.40
C GLY A 851 -49.54 58.09 -26.13
N ASN A 852 -49.03 59.18 -26.71
CA ASN A 852 -49.65 60.49 -26.60
C ASN A 852 -50.88 60.62 -27.50
N GLU A 853 -50.87 60.04 -28.69
CA GLU A 853 -51.98 60.10 -29.64
C GLU A 853 -53.17 59.28 -29.17
N VAL A 854 -52.91 58.05 -28.71
CA VAL A 854 -53.91 57.20 -28.05
C VAL A 854 -54.49 57.91 -26.82
N ALA A 855 -53.66 58.57 -26.00
CA ALA A 855 -54.15 59.33 -24.85
C ALA A 855 -55.00 60.56 -25.23
N ASN A 856 -54.82 61.10 -26.45
CA ASN A 856 -55.55 62.25 -26.97
C ASN A 856 -56.69 61.90 -27.96
N ASN A 857 -56.94 60.62 -28.25
CA ASN A 857 -57.91 60.10 -29.23
C ASN A 857 -57.68 60.57 -30.68
N THR A 858 -56.42 60.67 -31.13
CA THR A 858 -56.06 60.71 -32.57
C THR A 858 -55.63 59.32 -33.04
N ASP A 859 -55.57 59.06 -34.35
CA ASP A 859 -55.20 57.75 -34.91
C ASP A 859 -53.68 57.66 -35.15
N PRO A 860 -52.91 56.92 -34.33
CA PRO A 860 -51.45 56.86 -34.39
C PRO A 860 -50.89 56.10 -35.61
N LEU A 861 -51.76 55.62 -36.50
CA LEU A 861 -51.39 54.91 -37.73
C LEU A 861 -51.76 55.69 -39.00
N ASP A 862 -52.47 56.81 -38.86
CA ASP A 862 -52.89 57.61 -39.98
C ASP A 862 -52.11 58.93 -39.98
N PRO A 863 -51.07 59.05 -40.83
CA PRO A 863 -50.29 60.29 -40.92
C PRO A 863 -51.12 61.48 -41.45
N CYS A 864 -52.40 61.27 -41.80
CA CYS A 864 -53.38 62.29 -42.16
C CYS A 864 -54.43 62.55 -41.03
N ASP A 865 -54.37 61.94 -39.83
CA ASP A 865 -55.22 62.25 -38.66
C ASP A 865 -54.37 62.96 -37.58
N PRO A 866 -54.78 64.14 -37.07
CA PRO A 866 -56.07 64.80 -37.28
C PRO A 866 -56.14 65.79 -38.46
N ASP A 867 -55.10 65.91 -39.30
CA ASP A 867 -55.08 66.89 -40.41
C ASP A 867 -55.27 66.26 -41.82
N ASP A 868 -56.52 65.93 -42.16
CA ASP A 868 -56.92 65.25 -43.39
C ASP A 868 -56.93 66.15 -44.65
N SER A 869 -56.51 67.41 -44.52
CA SER A 869 -56.67 68.42 -45.55
C SER A 869 -55.53 68.46 -46.58
N SER A 870 -54.58 67.54 -46.47
CA SER A 870 -53.40 67.38 -47.32
C SER A 870 -53.77 66.89 -48.73
N ILE A 871 -53.16 67.49 -49.75
CA ILE A 871 -53.37 67.14 -51.17
C ILE A 871 -52.91 65.71 -51.50
N ASP A 872 -52.05 65.13 -50.66
CA ASP A 872 -51.40 63.84 -50.90
C ASP A 872 -52.29 62.64 -50.53
N CYS A 873 -53.34 62.80 -49.70
CA CYS A 873 -54.21 61.70 -49.23
C CYS A 873 -55.43 61.39 -50.15
N GLN A 874 -55.39 61.67 -51.48
CA GLN A 874 -56.58 61.58 -52.39
C GLN A 874 -56.32 61.05 -53.84
N ILE A 875 -55.22 60.35 -54.15
CA ILE A 875 -54.88 59.87 -55.52
C ILE A 875 -54.98 58.33 -55.60
N ASP A 876 -55.53 57.76 -56.70
CA ASP A 876 -55.62 56.31 -57.05
C ASP A 876 -55.25 56.14 -58.54
N THR A 877 -54.10 55.51 -58.82
CA THR A 877 -53.41 55.55 -60.10
C THR A 877 -53.78 54.40 -61.03
N ASP A 878 -53.92 53.17 -60.54
CA ASP A 878 -54.18 52.01 -61.38
C ASP A 878 -55.67 51.56 -61.38
N GLY A 879 -56.46 52.11 -60.45
CA GLY A 879 -57.91 51.95 -60.39
C GLY A 879 -58.36 50.57 -59.93
N ASP A 880 -57.52 49.85 -59.18
CA ASP A 880 -57.86 48.56 -58.57
C ASP A 880 -58.81 48.70 -57.35
N GLY A 881 -58.93 49.92 -56.81
CA GLY A 881 -59.78 50.28 -55.68
C GLY A 881 -59.03 50.72 -54.41
N LEU A 882 -57.69 50.75 -54.43
CA LEU A 882 -56.83 51.29 -53.36
C LEU A 882 -56.18 52.63 -53.81
N PRO A 883 -56.17 53.68 -52.96
CA PRO A 883 -55.41 54.91 -53.23
C PRO A 883 -53.90 54.69 -53.16
N ASP A 884 -53.12 55.41 -53.98
CA ASP A 884 -51.65 55.37 -54.05
C ASP A 884 -51.00 55.50 -52.66
N SER A 885 -51.57 56.35 -51.80
CA SER A 885 -51.04 56.59 -50.46
C SER A 885 -51.28 55.41 -49.52
N GLN A 886 -52.30 54.59 -49.76
CA GLN A 886 -52.53 53.33 -49.03
C GLN A 886 -51.72 52.18 -49.64
N GLU A 887 -51.57 52.14 -50.96
CA GLU A 887 -50.71 51.15 -51.62
C GLU A 887 -49.24 51.33 -51.26
N ALA A 888 -48.79 52.58 -51.07
CA ALA A 888 -47.43 52.86 -50.62
C ALA A 888 -47.10 52.33 -49.21
N ILE A 889 -48.11 52.03 -48.40
CA ILE A 889 -47.99 51.50 -47.02
C ILE A 889 -48.26 49.98 -47.02
N LEU A 890 -48.77 49.43 -48.13
CA LEU A 890 -48.93 47.99 -48.36
C LEU A 890 -47.77 47.46 -49.24
N CYS A 891 -47.67 46.14 -49.37
CA CYS A 891 -46.67 45.50 -50.23
C CYS A 891 -47.06 45.54 -51.74
N SER A 892 -48.24 46.10 -52.06
CA SER A 892 -48.78 46.23 -53.42
C SER A 892 -48.14 47.38 -54.22
N ASP A 893 -48.04 47.21 -55.53
CA ASP A 893 -47.49 48.25 -56.43
C ASP A 893 -48.64 49.08 -57.03
N TYR A 894 -48.70 50.38 -56.70
CA TYR A 894 -49.72 51.35 -57.15
C TYR A 894 -49.88 51.53 -58.67
N GLN A 895 -49.12 50.79 -59.47
CA GLN A 895 -49.23 50.74 -60.93
C GLN A 895 -49.71 49.37 -61.45
N VAL A 896 -49.92 48.39 -60.58
CA VAL A 896 -50.10 46.98 -60.91
C VAL A 896 -51.28 46.38 -60.16
N PHE A 897 -52.25 45.90 -60.94
CA PHE A 897 -53.52 45.39 -60.45
C PHE A 897 -53.48 44.07 -59.62
N ASP A 898 -52.43 43.25 -59.74
CA ASP A 898 -52.25 41.92 -59.10
C ASP A 898 -50.74 41.67 -58.96
N THR A 899 -50.22 41.76 -57.72
CA THR A 899 -48.78 41.88 -57.42
C THR A 899 -48.04 40.53 -57.39
N ASP A 900 -48.61 39.46 -56.80
CA ASP A 900 -47.92 38.16 -56.68
C ASP A 900 -48.28 37.12 -57.75
N GLY A 901 -49.33 37.39 -58.54
CA GLY A 901 -49.72 36.59 -59.68
C GLY A 901 -50.35 35.23 -59.33
N ASP A 902 -50.89 35.09 -58.12
CA ASP A 902 -51.70 33.94 -57.72
C ASP A 902 -53.09 33.93 -58.42
N GLY A 903 -53.50 35.10 -58.95
CA GLY A 903 -54.70 35.32 -59.75
C GLY A 903 -55.82 36.13 -59.07
N LEU A 904 -55.58 36.76 -57.92
CA LEU A 904 -56.44 37.76 -57.27
C LEU A 904 -55.88 39.20 -57.42
N SER A 905 -56.71 40.24 -57.28
CA SER A 905 -56.22 41.64 -57.38
C SER A 905 -55.85 42.18 -56.00
N ASP A 906 -54.91 43.12 -55.92
CA ASP A 906 -54.40 43.61 -54.63
C ASP A 906 -55.53 44.20 -53.75
N GLY A 907 -56.37 45.07 -54.32
CA GLY A 907 -57.58 45.55 -53.64
C GLY A 907 -58.59 44.45 -53.27
N THR A 908 -58.64 43.35 -54.02
CA THR A 908 -59.53 42.21 -53.72
C THR A 908 -58.97 41.37 -52.59
N GLU A 909 -57.66 41.13 -52.55
CA GLU A 909 -56.98 40.34 -51.53
C GLU A 909 -57.04 41.02 -50.17
N ILE A 910 -56.76 42.33 -50.12
CA ILE A 910 -56.93 43.13 -48.90
C ILE A 910 -58.40 43.09 -48.44
N SER A 911 -59.36 43.14 -49.36
CA SER A 911 -60.78 43.02 -49.01
C SER A 911 -61.19 41.62 -48.50
N GLN A 912 -60.41 40.58 -48.85
CA GLN A 912 -60.63 39.18 -48.45
C GLN A 912 -59.70 38.71 -47.32
N GLY A 913 -58.76 39.55 -46.89
CA GLY A 913 -57.81 39.29 -45.82
C GLY A 913 -56.71 38.29 -46.19
N SER A 914 -56.40 38.11 -47.48
CA SER A 914 -55.22 37.39 -47.95
C SER A 914 -54.05 38.35 -48.17
N ASP A 915 -52.83 37.81 -48.25
CA ASP A 915 -51.61 38.59 -48.44
C ASP A 915 -51.28 38.70 -49.94
N PRO A 916 -51.36 39.90 -50.55
CA PRO A 916 -51.11 40.10 -51.99
C PRO A 916 -49.65 39.89 -52.43
N CYS A 917 -48.78 39.38 -51.55
CA CYS A 917 -47.36 39.15 -51.78
C CYS A 917 -46.87 37.70 -51.55
N ASP A 918 -47.73 36.73 -51.17
CA ASP A 918 -47.31 35.34 -50.86
C ASP A 918 -48.14 34.24 -51.55
N ALA A 919 -47.53 33.63 -52.58
CA ALA A 919 -48.11 32.54 -53.36
C ALA A 919 -48.34 31.20 -52.63
N CYS A 920 -47.83 30.99 -51.41
CA CYS A 920 -48.12 29.81 -50.58
C CYS A 920 -49.23 30.08 -49.54
N ASN A 921 -49.70 31.32 -49.44
CA ASN A 921 -50.81 31.69 -48.59
C ASN A 921 -52.10 31.69 -49.45
N PRO A 922 -53.12 30.85 -49.16
CA PRO A 922 -53.32 30.10 -47.91
C PRO A 922 -53.17 28.54 -47.92
N ASP A 923 -52.30 27.87 -48.70
CA ASP A 923 -52.19 26.36 -48.72
C ASP A 923 -50.75 25.78 -48.62
N ASP A 924 -50.44 24.99 -47.55
CA ASP A 924 -49.07 24.60 -47.11
C ASP A 924 -48.74 23.08 -46.98
N SER A 925 -49.60 22.18 -47.43
CA SER A 925 -49.69 20.77 -46.98
C SER A 925 -48.65 19.70 -47.47
N SER A 926 -47.42 20.04 -47.88
CA SER A 926 -46.44 19.09 -48.48
C SER A 926 -45.33 18.55 -47.53
N PRO A 927 -44.92 17.25 -47.60
CA PRO A 927 -43.79 16.69 -46.83
C PRO A 927 -42.41 17.29 -47.14
N ASP A 928 -42.27 17.99 -48.26
CA ASP A 928 -41.08 18.77 -48.62
C ASP A 928 -40.87 19.97 -47.66
N CYS A 929 -41.77 20.15 -46.69
CA CYS A 929 -41.72 21.17 -45.65
C CYS A 929 -41.07 20.73 -44.29
N SER A 930 -40.44 19.54 -44.14
CA SER A 930 -39.93 18.97 -42.84
C SER A 930 -38.43 19.17 -42.47
N ILE A 931 -38.05 19.12 -41.16
CA ILE A 931 -36.70 19.40 -40.58
C ILE A 931 -36.18 18.31 -39.58
N GLY A 932 -34.85 18.11 -39.42
CA GLY A 932 -34.18 17.25 -38.42
C GLY A 932 -33.79 15.80 -38.85
N ILE A 933 -33.28 14.97 -37.92
CA ILE A 933 -32.99 13.53 -38.15
C ILE A 933 -33.69 12.63 -37.11
N HIS A 934 -34.26 11.50 -37.55
CA HIS A 934 -34.97 10.57 -36.68
C HIS A 934 -34.46 9.12 -36.85
N ILE A 935 -34.05 8.50 -35.74
CA ILE A 935 -33.37 7.18 -35.71
C ILE A 935 -34.23 6.15 -34.94
N PRO A 936 -34.72 5.09 -35.59
CA PRO A 936 -35.45 4.01 -34.91
C PRO A 936 -34.57 3.15 -34.01
N THR A 937 -35.13 2.52 -32.97
CA THR A 937 -34.36 1.74 -31.98
C THR A 937 -34.39 0.21 -32.21
N ALA A 938 -35.31 -0.29 -33.05
CA ALA A 938 -35.45 -1.71 -33.34
C ALA A 938 -36.09 -1.98 -34.71
N PHE A 939 -35.83 -3.15 -35.27
CA PHE A 939 -36.57 -3.66 -36.43
C PHE A 939 -36.59 -5.20 -36.43
N SER A 940 -37.50 -5.79 -37.20
CA SER A 940 -37.68 -7.25 -37.24
C SER A 940 -37.75 -7.79 -38.66
N PRO A 941 -36.60 -8.20 -39.24
CA PRO A 941 -36.55 -8.75 -40.60
C PRO A 941 -36.97 -10.23 -40.61
N ASN A 942 -38.23 -10.48 -40.27
CA ASN A 942 -38.85 -11.82 -40.25
C ASN A 942 -39.84 -12.05 -41.41
N GLY A 943 -40.08 -11.04 -42.27
CA GLY A 943 -40.98 -11.13 -43.41
C GLY A 943 -42.47 -11.06 -43.06
N ILE A 944 -42.82 -10.74 -41.82
CA ILE A 944 -44.19 -10.70 -41.30
C ILE A 944 -44.51 -9.27 -40.84
N GLY A 945 -45.61 -8.69 -41.34
CA GLY A 945 -46.05 -7.33 -40.96
C GLY A 945 -45.78 -6.25 -42.02
N ASN A 946 -45.73 -4.98 -41.60
CA ASN A 946 -45.45 -3.85 -42.49
C ASN A 946 -44.10 -4.06 -43.17
N SER A 947 -44.05 -3.91 -44.51
CA SER A 947 -42.81 -4.04 -45.27
C SER A 947 -41.71 -3.09 -44.80
N ALA A 948 -42.07 -1.95 -44.19
CA ALA A 948 -41.15 -1.00 -43.58
C ALA A 948 -40.37 -1.59 -42.39
N ASN A 949 -40.91 -2.58 -41.67
CA ASN A 949 -40.23 -3.19 -40.51
C ASN A 949 -39.26 -4.31 -40.90
N ASN A 950 -39.21 -4.70 -42.18
CA ASN A 950 -38.28 -5.71 -42.69
C ASN A 950 -36.89 -5.16 -43.01
N VAL A 951 -36.73 -3.83 -42.95
CA VAL A 951 -35.47 -3.12 -43.15
C VAL A 951 -35.35 -2.03 -42.10
N TYR A 952 -34.12 -1.71 -41.74
CA TYR A 952 -33.80 -0.59 -40.88
C TYR A 952 -33.46 0.63 -41.75
N GLN A 953 -34.16 1.75 -41.54
CA GLN A 953 -33.96 3.02 -42.25
C GLN A 953 -34.22 4.21 -41.30
N ILE A 954 -33.64 5.37 -41.60
CA ILE A 954 -33.80 6.62 -40.84
C ILE A 954 -34.58 7.68 -41.64
N ILE A 955 -35.06 8.74 -40.99
CA ILE A 955 -35.68 9.91 -41.66
C ILE A 955 -34.73 11.11 -41.55
N VAL A 956 -34.56 11.85 -42.65
CA VAL A 956 -33.62 12.97 -42.78
C VAL A 956 -34.32 14.19 -43.40
N GLY A 957 -34.36 15.32 -42.70
CA GLY A 957 -35.05 16.58 -43.06
C GLY A 957 -34.27 17.49 -44.04
N LYS A 958 -34.92 18.58 -44.50
CA LYS A 958 -34.38 19.48 -45.55
C LYS A 958 -33.16 20.30 -45.11
N ASP A 959 -32.92 20.37 -43.81
CA ASP A 959 -31.83 21.06 -43.12
C ASP A 959 -30.56 20.21 -42.96
N ILE A 960 -30.58 18.92 -43.32
CA ILE A 960 -29.41 18.02 -43.22
C ILE A 960 -28.63 17.98 -44.54
N LEU A 961 -27.32 18.25 -44.47
CA LEU A 961 -26.40 18.23 -45.62
C LEU A 961 -25.90 16.83 -45.96
N SER A 962 -25.37 16.06 -45.00
CA SER A 962 -24.81 14.71 -45.23
C SER A 962 -24.81 13.84 -43.98
N ILE A 963 -24.68 12.52 -44.13
CA ILE A 963 -24.54 11.57 -43.01
C ILE A 963 -23.44 10.53 -43.29
N ASN A 964 -22.89 9.92 -42.23
CA ASN A 964 -22.12 8.67 -42.31
C ASN A 964 -22.53 7.72 -41.16
N PHE A 965 -23.21 6.62 -41.50
CA PHE A 965 -23.83 5.69 -40.55
C PHE A 965 -23.09 4.35 -40.50
N ASN A 966 -22.75 3.86 -39.30
CA ASN A 966 -21.98 2.63 -39.06
C ASN A 966 -22.66 1.73 -38.02
N ILE A 967 -22.65 0.40 -38.23
CA ILE A 967 -23.14 -0.62 -37.28
C ILE A 967 -22.04 -1.65 -37.01
N PHE A 968 -21.86 -2.06 -35.75
CA PHE A 968 -20.79 -2.96 -35.31
C PHE A 968 -21.31 -4.26 -34.70
N ASP A 969 -20.50 -5.33 -34.74
CA ASP A 969 -20.74 -6.55 -33.96
C ASP A 969 -20.21 -6.45 -32.52
N ARG A 970 -20.48 -7.49 -31.70
CA ARG A 970 -20.05 -7.52 -30.29
C ARG A 970 -18.53 -7.49 -30.06
N TRP A 971 -17.74 -7.68 -31.12
CA TRP A 971 -16.28 -7.66 -31.07
C TRP A 971 -15.70 -6.35 -31.63
N GLY A 972 -16.57 -5.38 -31.97
CA GLY A 972 -16.19 -4.08 -32.50
C GLY A 972 -15.90 -4.07 -34.00
N ALA A 973 -16.27 -5.11 -34.75
CA ALA A 973 -16.10 -5.13 -36.20
C ALA A 973 -17.30 -4.51 -36.93
N THR A 974 -17.07 -3.61 -37.88
CA THR A 974 -18.13 -3.01 -38.71
C THR A 974 -18.83 -4.07 -39.56
N ILE A 975 -20.16 -4.12 -39.46
CA ILE A 975 -21.02 -5.04 -40.22
C ILE A 975 -21.94 -4.34 -41.22
N PHE A 976 -22.16 -3.02 -41.09
CA PHE A 976 -22.89 -2.20 -42.05
C PHE A 976 -22.38 -0.76 -42.00
N GLU A 977 -22.27 -0.11 -43.17
CA GLU A 977 -21.86 1.28 -43.31
C GLU A 977 -22.63 1.92 -44.49
N SER A 978 -23.07 3.17 -44.35
CA SER A 978 -23.74 3.93 -45.42
C SER A 978 -23.69 5.44 -45.22
N GLU A 979 -23.45 6.18 -46.31
CA GLU A 979 -23.58 7.64 -46.39
C GLU A 979 -24.90 8.09 -47.08
N ASP A 980 -25.69 7.14 -47.62
CA ASP A 980 -26.96 7.42 -48.27
C ASP A 980 -28.05 7.73 -47.24
N LYS A 981 -28.67 8.93 -47.32
CA LYS A 981 -29.78 9.38 -46.46
C LYS A 981 -31.02 8.50 -46.51
N LYS A 982 -31.14 7.62 -47.51
CA LYS A 982 -32.27 6.69 -47.70
C LYS A 982 -31.86 5.21 -47.64
N PHE A 983 -30.74 4.90 -46.97
CA PHE A 983 -30.25 3.54 -46.86
C PHE A 983 -31.27 2.58 -46.22
N GLN A 984 -31.14 1.29 -46.54
CA GLN A 984 -31.93 0.22 -45.94
C GLN A 984 -31.05 -0.96 -45.56
N TRP A 985 -31.01 -1.31 -44.27
CA TRP A 985 -30.29 -2.50 -43.78
C TRP A 985 -31.27 -3.62 -43.42
N ASN A 986 -31.10 -4.80 -44.01
CA ASN A 986 -32.01 -5.95 -43.82
C ASN A 986 -31.54 -6.95 -42.75
N GLY A 987 -30.56 -6.57 -41.92
CA GLY A 987 -30.04 -7.44 -40.85
C GLY A 987 -29.16 -8.59 -41.36
N LYS A 988 -28.49 -8.43 -42.50
CA LYS A 988 -27.53 -9.40 -43.05
C LYS A 988 -26.12 -8.85 -43.09
N TYR A 989 -25.14 -9.72 -42.88
CA TYR A 989 -23.71 -9.44 -43.07
C TYR A 989 -23.09 -10.52 -43.96
N LYS A 990 -22.41 -10.10 -45.04
CA LYS A 990 -21.80 -11.00 -46.04
C LYS A 990 -22.78 -12.06 -46.60
N GLY A 991 -24.04 -11.67 -46.76
CA GLY A 991 -25.11 -12.53 -47.28
C GLY A 991 -25.72 -13.51 -46.25
N LEU A 992 -25.19 -13.56 -45.03
CA LEU A 992 -25.70 -14.37 -43.94
C LEU A 992 -26.56 -13.52 -43.00
N ASP A 993 -27.57 -14.12 -42.39
CA ASP A 993 -28.39 -13.44 -41.39
C ASP A 993 -27.59 -13.17 -40.12
N CYS A 994 -27.61 -11.93 -39.65
CA CYS A 994 -27.09 -11.57 -38.34
C CYS A 994 -27.92 -12.26 -37.25
N ASN A 995 -27.25 -12.67 -36.16
CA ASN A 995 -27.91 -13.25 -34.99
C ASN A 995 -28.86 -12.24 -34.35
N MET A 996 -29.93 -12.71 -33.71
CA MET A 996 -30.73 -11.83 -32.85
C MET A 996 -29.86 -11.24 -31.74
N GLY A 997 -30.05 -9.96 -31.44
CA GLY A 997 -29.27 -9.28 -30.43
C GLY A 997 -29.24 -7.77 -30.62
N ILE A 998 -28.40 -7.13 -29.80
CA ILE A 998 -28.19 -5.69 -29.80
C ILE A 998 -26.93 -5.39 -30.62
N TYR A 999 -27.05 -4.43 -31.53
CA TYR A 999 -25.99 -3.97 -32.42
C TYR A 999 -25.75 -2.48 -32.19
N PRO A 1000 -24.57 -2.08 -31.68
CA PRO A 1000 -24.25 -0.67 -31.52
C PRO A 1000 -24.07 0.02 -32.87
N TYR A 1001 -24.48 1.29 -32.96
CA TYR A 1001 -24.30 2.15 -34.12
C TYR A 1001 -23.61 3.47 -33.76
N PHE A 1002 -22.96 4.06 -34.77
CA PHE A 1002 -22.44 5.43 -34.74
C PHE A 1002 -22.88 6.15 -36.03
N ILE A 1003 -23.35 7.39 -35.93
CA ILE A 1003 -23.66 8.25 -37.08
C ILE A 1003 -23.04 9.64 -36.91
N ASP A 1004 -22.37 10.10 -37.96
CA ASP A 1004 -21.89 11.47 -38.11
C ASP A 1004 -22.88 12.24 -39.01
N VAL A 1005 -23.38 13.41 -38.56
CA VAL A 1005 -24.42 14.21 -39.23
C VAL A 1005 -23.94 15.64 -39.43
N ASN A 1006 -23.98 16.12 -40.67
CA ASN A 1006 -23.71 17.51 -41.04
C ASN A 1006 -25.00 18.23 -41.44
N TYR A 1007 -25.27 19.39 -40.85
CA TYR A 1007 -26.38 20.29 -41.19
C TYR A 1007 -25.97 21.30 -42.27
N ILE A 1008 -26.96 21.90 -42.95
CA ILE A 1008 -26.72 22.92 -44.00
C ILE A 1008 -26.10 24.19 -43.41
N ASP A 1009 -26.40 24.52 -42.15
CA ASP A 1009 -25.83 25.66 -41.42
C ASP A 1009 -24.36 25.45 -41.00
N GLY A 1010 -23.79 24.27 -41.27
CA GLY A 1010 -22.41 23.92 -40.95
C GLY A 1010 -22.22 23.22 -39.60
N LYS A 1011 -23.29 23.00 -38.81
CA LYS A 1011 -23.22 22.24 -37.56
C LYS A 1011 -22.94 20.75 -37.84
N ASN A 1012 -22.02 20.17 -37.06
CA ASN A 1012 -21.69 18.73 -37.09
C ASN A 1012 -22.01 18.09 -35.75
N ILE A 1013 -22.70 16.94 -35.75
CA ILE A 1013 -22.99 16.16 -34.54
C ILE A 1013 -22.72 14.68 -34.76
N ILE A 1014 -22.26 13.99 -33.72
CA ILE A 1014 -22.08 12.54 -33.71
C ILE A 1014 -23.10 11.94 -32.74
N LEU A 1015 -23.95 11.03 -33.24
CA LEU A 1015 -24.91 10.28 -32.43
C LEU A 1015 -24.49 8.81 -32.37
N ASN A 1016 -24.71 8.16 -31.23
CA ASN A 1016 -24.46 6.73 -31.06
C ASN A 1016 -25.59 6.10 -30.24
N GLY A 1017 -25.76 4.79 -30.38
CA GLY A 1017 -26.82 4.07 -29.70
C GLY A 1017 -26.86 2.60 -30.07
N ASN A 1018 -28.01 1.97 -29.79
CA ASN A 1018 -28.19 0.53 -29.93
C ASN A 1018 -29.40 0.21 -30.82
N ILE A 1019 -29.20 -0.72 -31.76
CA ILE A 1019 -30.28 -1.27 -32.59
C ILE A 1019 -30.59 -2.68 -32.10
N THR A 1020 -31.84 -2.92 -31.73
CA THR A 1020 -32.31 -4.27 -31.39
C THR A 1020 -32.78 -5.00 -32.66
N LEU A 1021 -32.06 -6.04 -33.06
CA LEU A 1021 -32.44 -6.93 -34.16
C LEU A 1021 -33.25 -8.13 -33.64
N ILE A 1022 -34.52 -8.22 -34.03
CA ILE A 1022 -35.46 -9.27 -33.58
C ILE A 1022 -35.79 -10.19 -34.78
N ARG A 1023 -35.62 -11.51 -34.67
CA ARG A 1023 -35.94 -12.45 -35.76
C ARG A 1023 -36.94 -13.52 -35.37
#